data_AF-A0A7V9K230-F1
#
_entry.id   AF-A0A7V9K230-F1
#
_cell.length_a   1.000
_cell.length_b   1.000
_cell.length_c   1.000
_cell.angle_alpha   90.00
_cell.angle_beta   90.00
_cell.angle_gamma   90.00
#
_symmetry.space_group_name_H-M   'P 1'
#
loop_
_entity.id
_entity.type
_entity.pdbx_description
1 polymer ?
#
loop_
_entity_poly.entity_id
_entity_poly.type
_entity_poly.pdbx_seq_one_letter_code
_entity_poly.pdbx_strand_id
1 'polypeptide(L)'
;MFKWFCYACCTVILLVYGDPAFAQKKKYKRKAPASYTDYATFPGYSYYKAGGFKRWLLGSNYRDEWTQPVTVPVFEITKEKGGLEIDKLGGGLQTKSLRLEDKEGNEYVLRSIEKFPDNNIPPEFRKTIVKDVLVDGISASYPYAALSVPVMLDALNIPHAKPKLVYVPDDPAFGEFRHIFANTLSMFEEREPGGFEKNIGTDDVLEKMQDDNDHRINQQAVLKARIFDMFIMDFDRHEDQWRWGTDDEGEHKTYYPIPRDRDQAFFINKGFIPRRVKSYMPKFQGFKAKADNINTFNFNAIDFDRTFLNATTKKDWENKTDTVLQQMTDSVIDFAMMQQPKEIHGFSLPEIAATLKNRREYLQKEVMEYYHFLAKQVLVAGSDKDEFFDVNVLPDKNVNITVYNLDSENKPTRIIYNRLFKEDETKEVVLYGLGNKDSFLVRGDHVTHMRIRILGGRGNDFYDLQSEKNKGRIFIYDSLGEKSTTIGHRFRNRMSNVDTIHKYDRSDFKYDKFNPGLSFAFNRDEGIFVGVGFNQRKHSFRKVPYALNQKFFIRYAAATQALSSDYELEMIDVIGKTDFLFNAGMNLPRNTINFFGFGNETIFDDVNKRSIDFFRTRLKNVDVNALLRFSLGSSFNASIGPFFSYYHLERDKNEGRITYFPVLAGLDSSTVYERKTYLGPLLELDYDKRNGRVFITDGYRMQARLTYQKGLNDFSNDWGQYNADLSYFKSLIPNERLVLAVRVGGGVNTGKFEFYQSQFLSGTENLRGYRKFRFAGDKMAFNNLELRLKLTEFQTYLYTGGIGLQVFHDIGRVWYDEKKSNIWYNGYGLGIWVSPANAFIATASISHSREGWLPLVGLGFRF
;
A
#
# COMPACT_ATOMS: atom_id res chain seq x y z
N MET A 1 -5.21 -16.29 -8.25
CA MET A 1 -5.50 -16.96 -6.97
C MET A 1 -4.33 -16.88 -5.98
N PHE A 2 -3.12 -17.39 -6.29
CA PHE A 2 -1.99 -17.41 -5.34
C PHE A 2 -1.37 -16.03 -4.98
N LYS A 3 -1.26 -15.10 -5.95
CA LYS A 3 -0.85 -13.70 -5.67
C LYS A 3 -1.85 -12.96 -4.77
N TRP A 4 -3.13 -13.27 -4.93
CA TRP A 4 -4.21 -12.73 -4.12
C TRP A 4 -4.28 -13.34 -2.73
N PHE A 5 -3.97 -14.63 -2.61
CA PHE A 5 -3.74 -15.27 -1.32
C PHE A 5 -2.64 -14.56 -0.52
N CYS A 6 -1.51 -14.24 -1.18
CA CYS A 6 -0.45 -13.46 -0.55
C CYS A 6 -0.92 -12.04 -0.19
N TYR A 7 -1.63 -11.34 -1.09
CA TYR A 7 -2.15 -10.00 -0.82
C TYR A 7 -3.20 -9.96 0.31
N ALA A 8 -4.12 -10.91 0.38
CA ALA A 8 -5.11 -11.00 1.46
C ALA A 8 -4.45 -11.31 2.81
N CYS A 9 -3.42 -12.18 2.83
CA CYS A 9 -2.58 -12.36 4.02
C CYS A 9 -1.88 -11.05 4.39
N CYS A 10 -1.32 -10.32 3.43
CA CYS A 10 -0.66 -9.03 3.65
C CYS A 10 -1.62 -7.93 4.15
N THR A 11 -2.84 -7.85 3.63
CA THR A 11 -3.84 -6.83 4.03
C THR A 11 -4.38 -7.10 5.42
N VAL A 12 -4.56 -8.37 5.81
CA VAL A 12 -4.89 -8.69 7.20
C VAL A 12 -3.71 -8.36 8.12
N ILE A 13 -2.47 -8.68 7.74
CA ILE A 13 -1.27 -8.30 8.52
C ILE A 13 -1.17 -6.77 8.73
N LEU A 14 -1.66 -5.94 7.79
CA LEU A 14 -1.64 -4.48 7.89
C LEU A 14 -2.77 -3.89 8.75
N LEU A 15 -3.92 -4.57 8.86
CA LEU A 15 -5.04 -4.14 9.72
C LEU A 15 -4.81 -4.41 11.22
N VAL A 16 -3.68 -5.02 11.58
CA VAL A 16 -3.32 -5.41 12.95
C VAL A 16 -2.70 -4.27 13.79
N TYR A 17 -2.57 -3.06 13.25
CA TYR A 17 -1.84 -1.96 13.88
C TYR A 17 -2.72 -0.70 14.04
N GLY A 18 -3.68 -0.75 14.98
CA GLY A 18 -4.55 0.38 15.32
C GLY A 18 -4.81 0.50 16.83
N ASP A 19 -4.99 1.73 17.28
CA ASP A 19 -4.91 2.21 18.67
C ASP A 19 -5.83 1.52 19.71
N PRO A 20 -5.36 1.33 20.95
CA PRO A 20 -6.17 0.84 22.06
C PRO A 20 -7.00 1.98 22.70
N ALA A 21 -8.29 1.72 22.93
CA ALA A 21 -9.17 2.60 23.70
C ALA A 21 -8.88 2.54 25.22
N PHE A 22 -8.87 3.71 25.86
CA PHE A 22 -8.60 3.89 27.30
C PHE A 22 -9.76 3.42 28.19
N ALA A 23 -9.44 2.72 29.28
CA ALA A 23 -10.36 2.37 30.36
C ALA A 23 -9.98 3.07 31.69
N GLN A 24 -11.00 3.46 32.47
CA GLN A 24 -10.93 4.23 33.71
C GLN A 24 -10.46 3.41 34.94
N LYS A 25 -9.77 4.10 35.87
CA LYS A 25 -9.24 3.58 37.15
C LYS A 25 -10.35 3.04 38.09
N LYS A 26 -10.16 1.82 38.62
CA LYS A 26 -10.85 1.30 39.81
C LYS A 26 -9.85 0.58 40.72
N LYS A 27 -9.82 0.93 42.01
CA LYS A 27 -9.02 0.25 43.04
C LYS A 27 -9.72 -1.02 43.52
N TYR A 28 -9.00 -2.15 43.55
CA TYR A 28 -9.52 -3.46 43.97
C TYR A 28 -8.96 -3.90 45.33
N LYS A 29 -9.80 -4.53 46.16
CA LYS A 29 -9.41 -5.08 47.48
C LYS A 29 -8.96 -6.54 47.39
N ARG A 30 -7.84 -6.86 48.06
CA ARG A 30 -7.16 -8.18 48.13
C ARG A 30 -8.00 -9.30 48.78
N LYS A 31 -7.80 -10.53 48.31
CA LYS A 31 -8.10 -11.80 49.03
C LYS A 31 -6.78 -12.52 49.39
N ALA A 32 -6.83 -13.37 50.43
CA ALA A 32 -5.66 -14.01 51.06
C ALA A 32 -4.83 -14.90 50.11
N PRO A 33 -3.49 -15.03 50.32
CA PRO A 33 -2.58 -15.72 49.42
C PRO A 33 -2.72 -17.25 49.48
N ALA A 34 -2.61 -17.90 48.32
CA ALA A 34 -2.40 -19.35 48.23
C ALA A 34 -0.89 -19.66 48.27
N SER A 35 -0.53 -20.84 48.78
CA SER A 35 0.87 -21.30 48.84
C SER A 35 1.25 -21.96 47.52
N TYR A 36 2.26 -21.43 46.83
CA TYR A 36 2.79 -21.98 45.58
C TYR A 36 4.21 -22.53 45.76
N THR A 37 4.67 -23.36 44.82
CA THR A 37 6.07 -23.78 44.73
C THR A 37 6.93 -22.65 44.13
N ASP A 38 8.21 -22.58 44.46
CA ASP A 38 9.10 -21.50 43.96
C ASP A 38 9.27 -21.53 42.43
N TYR A 39 9.14 -22.71 41.82
CA TYR A 39 9.23 -22.94 40.38
C TYR A 39 8.02 -23.73 39.88
N ALA A 40 7.66 -23.50 38.62
CA ALA A 40 6.63 -24.26 37.90
C ALA A 40 7.08 -24.57 36.47
N THR A 41 6.66 -25.73 35.96
CA THR A 41 6.89 -26.12 34.57
C THR A 41 5.67 -25.74 33.73
N PHE A 42 5.86 -24.79 32.81
CA PHE A 42 4.87 -24.50 31.78
C PHE A 42 4.97 -25.56 30.67
N PRO A 43 3.86 -26.20 30.25
CA PRO A 43 3.89 -27.33 29.32
C PRO A 43 4.19 -26.97 27.85
N GLY A 44 4.36 -25.68 27.54
CA GLY A 44 4.50 -25.18 26.18
C GLY A 44 3.14 -24.96 25.48
N TYR A 45 3.15 -24.19 24.40
CA TYR A 45 1.94 -23.82 23.68
C TYR A 45 1.60 -24.85 22.60
N SER A 46 0.79 -25.85 22.96
CA SER A 46 0.39 -26.95 22.06
C SER A 46 -0.21 -26.51 20.73
N TYR A 47 -0.78 -25.31 20.68
CA TYR A 47 -1.37 -24.69 19.49
C TYR A 47 -0.37 -24.47 18.33
N TYR A 48 0.95 -24.38 18.59
CA TYR A 48 1.96 -24.22 17.54
C TYR A 48 2.43 -25.54 16.91
N LYS A 49 1.98 -26.70 17.40
CA LYS A 49 2.31 -28.01 16.83
C LYS A 49 1.88 -28.09 15.37
N ALA A 50 2.77 -28.60 14.51
CA ALA A 50 2.54 -28.70 13.07
C ALA A 50 3.14 -29.98 12.49
N GLY A 51 2.36 -30.69 11.66
CA GLY A 51 2.82 -31.83 10.86
C GLY A 51 3.65 -31.42 9.64
N GLY A 52 4.21 -32.40 8.92
CA GLY A 52 5.17 -32.17 7.83
C GLY A 52 4.65 -31.25 6.71
N PHE A 53 3.39 -31.40 6.29
CA PHE A 53 2.78 -30.54 5.26
C PHE A 53 2.66 -29.08 5.70
N LYS A 54 2.18 -28.82 6.93
CA LYS A 54 2.07 -27.46 7.49
C LYS A 54 3.46 -26.82 7.64
N ARG A 55 4.47 -27.60 8.06
CA ARG A 55 5.88 -27.14 8.12
C ARG A 55 6.46 -26.81 6.74
N TRP A 56 6.17 -27.59 5.71
CA TRP A 56 6.60 -27.28 4.34
C TRP A 56 5.93 -26.00 3.81
N LEU A 57 4.62 -25.88 4.00
CA LEU A 57 3.82 -24.79 3.44
C LEU A 57 4.07 -23.44 4.15
N LEU A 58 4.07 -23.44 5.49
CA LEU A 58 4.09 -22.24 6.35
C LEU A 58 5.40 -22.08 7.14
N GLY A 59 6.25 -23.10 7.17
CA GLY A 59 7.58 -23.07 7.80
C GLY A 59 7.65 -23.90 9.08
N SER A 60 8.81 -24.53 9.31
CA SER A 60 9.13 -25.15 10.60
C SER A 60 9.28 -24.11 11.71
N ASN A 61 9.87 -22.95 11.38
CA ASN A 61 10.03 -21.79 12.24
C ASN A 61 10.58 -22.16 13.64
N TYR A 62 10.13 -21.50 14.72
CA TYR A 62 10.51 -21.79 16.11
C TYR A 62 9.48 -22.64 16.86
N ARG A 63 8.72 -23.47 16.14
CA ARG A 63 7.59 -24.22 16.73
C ARG A 63 8.01 -25.16 17.84
N ASP A 64 9.21 -25.70 17.72
CA ASP A 64 9.73 -26.66 18.69
C ASP A 64 10.05 -25.92 20.01
N GLU A 65 10.60 -24.70 19.95
CA GLU A 65 10.78 -23.80 21.09
C GLU A 65 9.45 -23.34 21.71
N TRP A 66 8.45 -23.02 20.87
CA TRP A 66 7.11 -22.63 21.33
C TRP A 66 6.37 -23.77 22.05
N THR A 67 6.69 -25.03 21.74
CA THR A 67 6.01 -26.22 22.29
C THR A 67 6.81 -26.95 23.35
N GLN A 68 8.05 -26.55 23.59
CA GLN A 68 8.93 -27.12 24.60
C GLN A 68 8.47 -26.73 26.01
N PRO A 69 8.30 -27.70 26.93
CA PRO A 69 8.09 -27.40 28.33
C PRO A 69 9.29 -26.66 28.94
N VAL A 70 9.02 -25.60 29.70
CA VAL A 70 10.05 -24.75 30.35
C VAL A 70 9.76 -24.60 31.83
N THR A 71 10.80 -24.66 32.66
CA THR A 71 10.68 -24.48 34.12
C THR A 71 11.13 -23.07 34.51
N VAL A 72 10.24 -22.29 35.12
CA VAL A 72 10.48 -20.88 35.44
C VAL A 72 10.00 -20.54 36.85
N PRO A 73 10.48 -19.44 37.45
CA PRO A 73 9.98 -18.98 38.75
C PRO A 73 8.48 -18.68 38.73
N VAL A 74 7.80 -18.95 39.84
CA VAL A 74 6.38 -18.60 40.01
C VAL A 74 6.25 -17.13 40.39
N PHE A 75 5.37 -16.41 39.70
CA PHE A 75 5.03 -15.02 40.01
C PHE A 75 3.93 -14.96 41.06
N GLU A 76 4.30 -14.58 42.28
CA GLU A 76 3.34 -14.33 43.35
C GLU A 76 3.13 -12.83 43.54
N ILE A 77 2.00 -12.30 43.03
CA ILE A 77 1.71 -10.86 43.07
C ILE A 77 1.72 -10.28 44.49
N THR A 78 1.39 -11.09 45.50
CA THR A 78 1.37 -10.68 46.91
C THR A 78 2.74 -10.63 47.58
N LYS A 79 3.75 -11.32 47.02
CA LYS A 79 5.13 -11.36 47.57
C LYS A 79 6.10 -10.52 46.76
N GLU A 80 5.97 -10.52 45.45
CA GLU A 80 6.86 -9.81 44.54
C GLU A 80 6.91 -8.32 44.90
N LYS A 81 8.11 -7.76 45.05
CA LYS A 81 8.34 -6.33 45.41
C LYS A 81 7.55 -5.85 46.65
N GLY A 82 7.35 -6.70 47.66
CA GLY A 82 6.60 -6.33 48.87
C GLY A 82 5.07 -6.35 48.70
N GLY A 83 4.61 -6.91 47.58
CA GLY A 83 3.22 -7.11 47.19
C GLY A 83 2.71 -6.01 46.28
N LEU A 84 2.58 -6.33 44.99
CA LEU A 84 2.11 -5.45 43.93
C LEU A 84 0.59 -5.27 43.96
N GLU A 85 0.12 -4.15 43.43
CA GLU A 85 -1.29 -3.85 43.13
C GLU A 85 -1.48 -3.70 41.62
N ILE A 86 -2.66 -4.08 41.12
CA ILE A 86 -3.00 -3.96 39.70
C ILE A 86 -3.62 -2.58 39.47
N ASP A 87 -2.97 -1.74 38.66
CA ASP A 87 -3.51 -0.44 38.25
C ASP A 87 -4.51 -0.60 37.10
N LYS A 88 -4.07 -1.18 35.98
CA LYS A 88 -4.93 -1.40 34.80
C LYS A 88 -4.44 -2.51 33.88
N LEU A 89 -5.40 -3.07 33.14
CA LEU A 89 -5.12 -3.87 31.95
C LEU A 89 -4.76 -2.94 30.78
N GLY A 90 -3.69 -3.29 30.09
CA GLY A 90 -3.28 -2.72 28.82
C GLY A 90 -2.74 -3.81 27.89
N GLY A 91 -1.85 -3.41 26.99
CA GLY A 91 -1.33 -4.28 25.94
C GLY A 91 -2.05 -4.04 24.61
N GLY A 92 -1.33 -4.29 23.53
CA GLY A 92 -1.85 -4.11 22.18
C GLY A 92 -2.79 -5.25 21.78
N LEU A 93 -3.19 -5.17 20.52
CA LEU A 93 -4.04 -6.12 19.81
C LEU A 93 -3.56 -7.59 19.84
N GLN A 94 -2.27 -7.85 20.13
CA GLN A 94 -1.68 -9.21 20.15
C GLN A 94 -1.28 -9.72 21.54
N THR A 95 -1.00 -8.87 22.51
CA THR A 95 -0.51 -9.27 23.85
C THR A 95 -1.32 -8.59 24.92
N LYS A 96 -1.56 -9.29 26.03
CA LYS A 96 -2.22 -8.70 27.20
C LYS A 96 -1.16 -8.35 28.23
N SER A 97 -1.22 -7.14 28.76
CA SER A 97 -0.25 -6.63 29.73
C SER A 97 -0.97 -6.02 30.94
N LEU A 98 -0.58 -6.36 32.15
CA LEU A 98 -1.03 -5.67 33.36
C LEU A 98 0.00 -4.63 33.75
N ARG A 99 -0.47 -3.43 34.08
CA ARG A 99 0.31 -2.43 34.81
C ARG A 99 0.17 -2.70 36.29
N LEU A 100 1.30 -2.84 36.94
CA LEU A 100 1.41 -3.13 38.36
C LEU A 100 2.14 -1.99 39.05
N GLU A 101 1.82 -1.75 40.31
CA GLU A 101 2.45 -0.72 41.14
C GLU A 101 2.83 -1.33 42.48
N ASP A 102 4.02 -1.03 42.99
CA ASP A 102 4.39 -1.38 44.37
C ASP A 102 3.94 -0.31 45.37
N LYS A 103 4.18 -0.54 46.66
CA LYS A 103 3.77 0.40 47.72
C LYS A 103 4.53 1.73 47.70
N GLU A 104 5.68 1.77 47.03
CA GLU A 104 6.53 2.95 46.90
C GLU A 104 6.15 3.77 45.65
N GLY A 105 5.24 3.25 44.81
CA GLY A 105 4.77 3.91 43.59
C GLY A 105 5.56 3.54 42.34
N ASN A 106 6.47 2.56 42.40
CA ASN A 106 7.22 2.13 41.23
C ASN A 106 6.31 1.28 40.32
N GLU A 107 6.33 1.58 39.02
CA GLU A 107 5.48 0.91 38.04
C GLU A 107 6.20 -0.26 37.34
N TYR A 108 5.49 -1.38 37.21
CA TYR A 108 5.95 -2.59 36.54
C TYR A 108 4.93 -3.05 35.49
N VAL A 109 5.37 -3.91 34.59
CA VAL A 109 4.52 -4.56 33.58
C VAL A 109 4.65 -6.07 33.69
N LEU A 110 3.51 -6.75 33.71
CA LEU A 110 3.42 -8.20 33.54
C LEU A 110 2.72 -8.49 32.21
N ARG A 111 3.44 -9.04 31.23
CA ARG A 111 2.96 -9.25 29.87
C ARG A 111 2.99 -10.72 29.48
N SER A 112 1.90 -11.22 28.89
CA SER A 112 1.87 -12.59 28.39
C SER A 112 2.82 -12.80 27.20
N ILE A 113 3.49 -13.96 27.19
CA ILE A 113 4.25 -14.46 26.04
C ILE A 113 3.28 -14.93 24.94
N GLU A 114 2.15 -15.51 25.34
CA GLU A 114 1.08 -15.91 24.43
C GLU A 114 0.57 -14.73 23.61
N LYS A 115 0.45 -14.94 22.30
CA LYS A 115 -0.15 -13.98 21.39
C LYS A 115 -1.62 -14.37 21.15
N PHE A 116 -2.51 -13.39 21.21
CA PHE A 116 -3.96 -13.56 21.03
C PHE A 116 -4.42 -12.95 19.69
N PRO A 117 -4.14 -13.58 18.54
CA PRO A 117 -4.43 -12.99 17.23
C PRO A 117 -5.92 -12.87 16.92
N ASP A 118 -6.78 -13.59 17.64
CA ASP A 118 -8.24 -13.63 17.41
C ASP A 118 -8.90 -12.24 17.54
N ASN A 119 -8.33 -11.33 18.34
CA ASN A 119 -8.84 -9.97 18.51
C ASN A 119 -8.69 -9.11 17.24
N ASN A 120 -7.78 -9.47 16.34
CA ASN A 120 -7.41 -8.67 15.15
C ASN A 120 -8.00 -9.21 13.86
N ILE A 121 -8.66 -10.35 13.97
CA ILE A 121 -9.30 -11.01 12.87
C ILE A 121 -10.79 -10.69 13.01
N PRO A 122 -11.39 -9.96 12.05
CA PRO A 122 -12.84 -9.78 12.03
C PRO A 122 -13.55 -11.14 12.17
N PRO A 123 -14.68 -11.23 12.88
CA PRO A 123 -15.33 -12.52 13.18
C PRO A 123 -15.47 -13.45 11.97
N GLU A 124 -15.74 -12.87 10.79
CA GLU A 124 -15.84 -13.55 9.51
C GLU A 124 -14.53 -14.23 9.06
N PHE A 125 -13.35 -13.78 9.47
CA PHE A 125 -12.06 -14.36 9.06
C PHE A 125 -11.46 -15.33 10.10
N ARG A 126 -12.02 -15.39 11.32
CA ARG A 126 -11.45 -16.17 12.45
C ARG A 126 -11.38 -17.68 12.24
N LYS A 127 -12.19 -18.24 11.35
CA LYS A 127 -12.18 -19.68 10.99
C LYS A 127 -11.51 -19.97 9.64
N THR A 128 -10.77 -19.00 9.10
CA THR A 128 -10.05 -19.13 7.83
C THR A 128 -8.55 -19.31 8.07
N ILE A 129 -7.81 -19.65 7.02
CA ILE A 129 -6.35 -19.76 6.92
C ILE A 129 -5.66 -18.47 7.32
N VAL A 130 -6.37 -17.34 7.33
CA VAL A 130 -5.87 -16.08 7.88
C VAL A 130 -5.46 -16.27 9.34
N LYS A 131 -6.24 -17.00 10.15
CA LYS A 131 -5.89 -17.33 11.54
C LYS A 131 -4.63 -18.19 11.57
N ASP A 132 -4.58 -19.26 10.78
CA ASP A 132 -3.40 -20.14 10.72
C ASP A 132 -2.15 -19.41 10.22
N VAL A 133 -2.26 -18.53 9.22
CA VAL A 133 -1.15 -17.73 8.69
C VAL A 133 -0.67 -16.70 9.71
N LEU A 134 -1.56 -16.04 10.45
CA LEU A 134 -1.18 -15.11 11.50
C LEU A 134 -0.48 -15.82 12.66
N VAL A 135 -1.03 -16.95 13.10
CA VAL A 135 -0.47 -17.81 14.15
C VAL A 135 0.87 -18.40 13.72
N ASP A 136 0.96 -18.84 12.48
CA ASP A 136 2.20 -19.37 11.94
C ASP A 136 3.22 -18.28 11.69
N GLY A 137 2.78 -17.06 11.40
CA GLY A 137 3.60 -15.85 11.44
C GLY A 137 4.18 -15.62 12.83
N ILE A 138 3.38 -15.78 13.89
CA ILE A 138 3.87 -15.70 15.28
C ILE A 138 4.88 -16.80 15.58
N SER A 139 4.69 -18.03 15.07
CA SER A 139 5.67 -19.12 15.26
C SER A 139 7.05 -18.80 14.66
N ALA A 140 7.13 -17.83 13.76
CA ALA A 140 8.35 -17.33 13.14
C ALA A 140 9.07 -16.24 13.96
N SER A 141 8.39 -15.62 14.92
CA SER A 141 9.02 -14.80 15.97
C SER A 141 9.63 -15.71 17.03
N TYR A 142 10.83 -15.37 17.50
CA TYR A 142 11.50 -16.16 18.54
C TYR A 142 10.84 -15.88 19.90
N PRO A 143 10.31 -16.91 20.60
CA PRO A 143 9.40 -16.73 21.74
C PRO A 143 9.98 -15.92 22.91
N TYR A 144 11.29 -15.92 23.03
CA TYR A 144 11.99 -15.40 24.21
C TYR A 144 13.06 -14.37 23.84
N ALA A 145 12.94 -13.72 22.67
CA ALA A 145 13.97 -12.81 22.15
C ALA A 145 14.31 -11.67 23.13
N ALA A 146 13.30 -11.17 23.83
CA ALA A 146 13.44 -10.12 24.83
C ALA A 146 14.38 -10.47 26.00
N LEU A 147 14.64 -11.76 26.30
CA LEU A 147 15.57 -12.15 27.37
C LEU A 147 17.04 -12.00 26.96
N SER A 148 17.34 -12.10 25.66
CA SER A 148 18.72 -12.01 25.15
C SER A 148 19.17 -10.58 24.89
N VAL A 149 18.24 -9.68 24.59
CA VAL A 149 18.55 -8.30 24.22
C VAL A 149 19.21 -7.47 25.33
N PRO A 150 18.80 -7.55 26.62
CA PRO A 150 19.38 -6.75 27.71
C PRO A 150 20.90 -6.83 27.83
N VAL A 151 21.49 -8.02 27.72
CA VAL A 151 22.95 -8.22 27.78
C VAL A 151 23.68 -7.38 26.73
N MET A 152 23.14 -7.35 25.51
CA MET A 152 23.73 -6.58 24.42
C MET A 152 23.50 -5.06 24.59
N LEU A 153 22.34 -4.66 25.14
CA LEU A 153 22.05 -3.25 25.42
C LEU A 153 22.90 -2.71 26.58
N ASP A 154 23.15 -3.52 27.63
CA ASP A 154 24.08 -3.22 28.71
C ASP A 154 25.50 -2.99 28.14
N ALA A 155 25.98 -3.87 27.25
CA ALA A 155 27.28 -3.71 26.58
C ALA A 155 27.40 -2.43 25.73
N LEU A 156 26.27 -1.92 25.23
CA LEU A 156 26.21 -0.68 24.47
C LEU A 156 25.90 0.56 25.33
N ASN A 157 25.66 0.40 26.62
CA ASN A 157 25.13 1.44 27.50
C ASN A 157 23.90 2.14 26.87
N ILE A 158 22.89 1.35 26.50
CA ILE A 158 21.59 1.82 26.04
C ILE A 158 20.59 1.55 27.18
N PRO A 159 19.85 2.55 27.69
CA PRO A 159 18.85 2.33 28.72
C PRO A 159 17.74 1.38 28.26
N HIS A 160 17.36 0.42 29.10
CA HIS A 160 16.38 -0.62 28.75
C HIS A 160 15.81 -1.32 29.99
N ALA A 161 14.66 -1.97 29.81
CA ALA A 161 14.06 -2.83 30.84
C ALA A 161 14.76 -4.20 30.90
N LYS A 162 14.76 -4.83 32.08
CA LYS A 162 15.35 -6.15 32.32
C LYS A 162 14.25 -7.19 32.56
N PRO A 163 13.63 -7.75 31.49
CA PRO A 163 12.53 -8.68 31.62
C PRO A 163 12.96 -9.99 32.28
N LYS A 164 12.10 -10.50 33.16
CA LYS A 164 12.20 -11.82 33.77
C LYS A 164 11.06 -12.70 33.29
N LEU A 165 11.39 -13.91 32.88
CA LEU A 165 10.40 -14.92 32.51
C LEU A 165 9.82 -15.56 33.77
N VAL A 166 8.49 -15.55 33.91
CA VAL A 166 7.79 -16.04 35.09
C VAL A 166 6.52 -16.81 34.71
N TYR A 167 6.13 -17.74 35.56
CA TYR A 167 4.85 -18.45 35.46
C TYR A 167 3.82 -17.82 36.39
N VAL A 168 2.66 -17.43 35.84
CA VAL A 168 1.56 -16.88 36.62
C VAL A 168 0.62 -18.02 37.00
N PRO A 169 0.52 -18.40 38.29
CA PRO A 169 -0.37 -19.47 38.71
C PRO A 169 -1.83 -18.99 38.66
N ASP A 170 -2.78 -19.91 38.88
CA ASP A 170 -4.20 -19.59 38.98
C ASP A 170 -4.54 -18.87 40.31
N ASP A 171 -4.09 -17.62 40.43
CA ASP A 171 -4.08 -16.87 41.68
C ASP A 171 -5.33 -15.97 41.87
N PRO A 172 -6.14 -16.20 42.92
CA PRO A 172 -7.26 -15.33 43.28
C PRO A 172 -6.89 -13.84 43.46
N ALA A 173 -5.65 -13.52 43.80
CA ALA A 173 -5.19 -12.15 43.99
C ALA A 173 -5.26 -11.30 42.70
N PHE A 174 -5.32 -11.92 41.52
CA PHE A 174 -5.53 -11.24 40.25
C PHE A 174 -6.96 -10.75 40.02
N GLY A 175 -7.91 -11.12 40.89
CA GLY A 175 -9.29 -10.64 40.85
C GLY A 175 -9.96 -10.91 39.50
N GLU A 176 -10.50 -9.86 38.87
CA GLU A 176 -11.14 -9.98 37.56
C GLU A 176 -10.16 -10.38 36.45
N PHE A 177 -8.85 -10.10 36.58
CA PHE A 177 -7.85 -10.41 35.56
C PHE A 177 -7.36 -11.86 35.63
N ARG A 178 -7.77 -12.63 36.65
CA ARG A 178 -7.42 -14.04 36.83
C ARG A 178 -7.75 -14.88 35.59
N HIS A 179 -8.93 -14.69 34.99
CA HIS A 179 -9.34 -15.44 33.80
C HIS A 179 -8.46 -15.18 32.56
N ILE A 180 -7.60 -14.15 32.60
CA ILE A 180 -6.67 -13.79 31.53
C ILE A 180 -5.28 -14.34 31.79
N PHE A 181 -4.78 -14.23 33.03
CA PHE A 181 -3.38 -14.50 33.36
C PHE A 181 -3.15 -15.84 34.09
N ALA A 182 -4.19 -16.51 34.57
CA ALA A 182 -4.06 -17.80 35.23
C ALA A 182 -3.40 -18.84 34.31
N ASN A 183 -2.39 -19.54 34.83
CA ASN A 183 -1.64 -20.60 34.16
C ASN A 183 -0.91 -20.14 32.88
N THR A 184 -0.48 -18.88 32.84
CA THR A 184 0.20 -18.31 31.68
C THR A 184 1.70 -18.12 31.91
N LEU A 185 2.47 -18.21 30.82
CA LEU A 185 3.86 -17.78 30.81
C LEU A 185 3.92 -16.29 30.47
N SER A 186 4.59 -15.50 31.31
CA SER A 186 4.63 -14.03 31.20
C SER A 186 6.05 -13.48 31.40
N MET A 187 6.27 -12.26 30.92
CA MET A 187 7.44 -11.46 31.23
C MET A 187 7.08 -10.37 32.23
N PHE A 188 7.87 -10.29 33.29
CA PHE A 188 7.78 -9.26 34.32
C PHE A 188 8.97 -8.30 34.17
N GLU A 189 8.67 -7.02 33.98
CA GLU A 189 9.69 -5.99 33.74
C GLU A 189 9.30 -4.64 34.35
N GLU A 190 10.29 -3.78 34.58
CA GLU A 190 10.06 -2.39 34.97
C GLU A 190 9.38 -1.64 33.83
N ARG A 191 8.36 -0.84 34.15
CA ARG A 191 7.62 -0.10 33.12
C ARG A 191 8.40 1.08 32.59
N GLU A 192 9.09 1.79 33.49
CA GLU A 192 9.83 3.00 33.20
C GLU A 192 11.31 2.77 33.54
N PRO A 193 12.06 2.06 32.68
CA PRO A 193 13.44 1.69 32.96
C PRO A 193 14.40 2.85 32.70
N GLY A 194 15.64 2.71 33.14
CA GLY A 194 16.74 3.61 32.78
C GLY A 194 17.10 4.68 33.81
N GLY A 195 16.38 4.75 34.94
CA GLY A 195 16.75 5.63 36.07
C GLY A 195 16.49 7.13 35.86
N PHE A 196 15.73 7.48 34.82
CA PHE A 196 15.31 8.86 34.54
C PHE A 196 14.15 9.28 35.44
N GLU A 197 14.07 10.57 35.79
CA GLU A 197 12.98 11.11 36.61
C GLU A 197 11.61 11.00 35.92
N LYS A 198 11.59 11.20 34.60
CA LYS A 198 10.37 11.18 33.79
C LYS A 198 10.61 10.45 32.49
N ASN A 199 9.70 9.54 32.19
CA ASN A 199 9.62 8.86 30.90
C ASN A 199 8.29 9.21 30.22
N ILE A 200 8.36 9.60 28.95
CA ILE A 200 7.18 9.97 28.14
C ILE A 200 7.12 9.21 26.82
N GLY A 201 5.96 9.23 26.17
CA GLY A 201 5.74 8.54 24.89
C GLY A 201 6.34 9.32 23.73
N THR A 202 6.48 8.67 22.58
CA THR A 202 6.99 9.35 21.38
C THR A 202 6.05 10.47 20.93
N ASP A 203 4.73 10.28 21.00
CA ASP A 203 3.76 11.33 20.66
C ASP A 203 3.89 12.55 21.58
N ASP A 204 4.03 12.36 22.89
CA ASP A 204 4.25 13.44 23.85
C ASP A 204 5.55 14.21 23.54
N VAL A 205 6.62 13.52 23.14
CA VAL A 205 7.88 14.15 22.75
C VAL A 205 7.72 14.98 21.49
N LEU A 206 6.99 14.45 20.49
CA LEU A 206 6.75 15.14 19.24
C LEU A 206 5.90 16.39 19.44
N GLU A 207 4.85 16.30 20.26
CA GLU A 207 4.03 17.45 20.66
C GLU A 207 4.91 18.51 21.33
N LYS A 208 5.73 18.14 22.31
CA LYS A 208 6.65 19.08 22.98
C LYS A 208 7.70 19.70 22.05
N MET A 209 8.28 18.91 21.16
CA MET A 209 9.24 19.40 20.15
C MET A 209 8.58 20.35 19.14
N GLN A 210 7.32 20.10 18.82
CA GLN A 210 6.54 20.98 17.97
C GLN A 210 6.13 22.24 18.75
N ASP A 211 5.72 22.16 20.01
CA ASP A 211 5.29 23.33 20.78
C ASP A 211 6.44 24.28 21.10
N ASP A 212 7.65 23.77 21.36
CA ASP A 212 8.76 24.57 21.82
C ASP A 212 10.15 24.05 21.36
N ASN A 213 10.96 24.98 20.86
CA ASN A 213 12.32 24.73 20.37
C ASN A 213 13.37 24.49 21.49
N ASP A 214 12.98 24.48 22.77
CA ASP A 214 13.83 24.02 23.88
C ASP A 214 13.88 22.50 24.06
N HIS A 215 13.01 21.77 23.37
CA HIS A 215 12.96 20.31 23.39
C HIS A 215 13.81 19.70 22.28
N ARG A 216 14.74 18.82 22.66
CA ARG A 216 15.71 18.21 21.74
C ARG A 216 15.84 16.72 21.96
N ILE A 217 16.26 16.03 20.90
CA ILE A 217 16.50 14.58 20.92
C ILE A 217 17.98 14.33 20.84
N ASN A 218 18.48 13.41 21.66
CA ASN A 218 19.82 12.88 21.50
C ASN A 218 19.88 11.93 20.28
N GLN A 219 20.02 12.51 19.07
CA GLN A 219 20.03 11.73 17.83
C GLN A 219 21.18 10.71 17.76
N GLN A 220 22.29 10.96 18.47
CA GLN A 220 23.43 10.02 18.55
C GLN A 220 23.08 8.76 19.35
N ALA A 221 22.29 8.91 20.43
CA ALA A 221 21.76 7.78 21.17
C ALA A 221 20.71 7.01 20.35
N VAL A 222 19.85 7.73 19.61
CA VAL A 222 18.87 7.10 18.69
C VAL A 222 19.60 6.29 17.63
N LEU A 223 20.62 6.87 16.99
CA LEU A 223 21.41 6.21 15.96
C LEU A 223 22.05 4.91 16.47
N LYS A 224 22.65 4.94 17.66
CA LYS A 224 23.25 3.76 18.30
C LYS A 224 22.20 2.66 18.53
N ALA A 225 21.02 3.00 19.05
CA ALA A 225 19.94 2.05 19.27
C ALA A 225 19.38 1.47 17.95
N ARG A 226 19.23 2.30 16.92
CA ARG A 226 18.74 1.87 15.60
C ARG A 226 19.71 0.96 14.86
N ILE A 227 21.02 1.23 14.95
CA ILE A 227 22.04 0.33 14.42
C ILE A 227 22.00 -1.03 15.14
N PHE A 228 21.81 -1.02 16.46
CA PHE A 228 21.63 -2.26 17.22
C PHE A 228 20.37 -3.03 16.79
N ASP A 229 19.24 -2.35 16.57
CA ASP A 229 18.03 -2.98 16.04
C ASP A 229 18.27 -3.65 14.68
N MET A 230 19.05 -3.01 13.80
CA MET A 230 19.47 -3.59 12.53
C MET A 230 20.40 -4.80 12.74
N PHE A 231 21.28 -4.77 13.74
CA PHE A 231 22.16 -5.89 14.08
C PHE A 231 21.37 -7.14 14.50
N ILE A 232 20.35 -7.01 15.36
CA ILE A 232 19.50 -8.15 15.77
C ILE A 232 18.37 -8.47 14.78
N MET A 233 18.27 -7.67 13.70
CA MET A 233 17.18 -7.66 12.73
C MET A 233 15.79 -7.64 13.36
N ASP A 234 15.56 -6.65 14.21
CA ASP A 234 14.22 -6.30 14.70
C ASP A 234 13.52 -5.41 13.65
N PHE A 235 12.56 -5.97 12.91
CA PHE A 235 11.89 -5.30 11.79
C PHE A 235 10.72 -4.39 12.20
N ASP A 236 10.23 -4.52 13.44
CA ASP A 236 8.98 -3.90 13.89
C ASP A 236 9.22 -2.71 14.81
N ARG A 237 10.09 -1.81 14.37
CA ARG A 237 10.43 -0.59 15.11
C ARG A 237 9.53 0.55 14.63
N HIS A 238 8.56 0.93 15.46
CA HIS A 238 7.65 2.06 15.27
C HIS A 238 7.58 2.91 16.55
N GLU A 239 6.88 4.04 16.54
CA GLU A 239 6.87 5.04 17.62
C GLU A 239 6.55 4.51 19.01
N ASP A 240 5.59 3.57 19.14
CA ASP A 240 5.20 2.98 20.44
C ASP A 240 6.28 2.08 21.07
N GLN A 241 7.28 1.70 20.26
CA GLN A 241 8.38 0.84 20.68
C GLN A 241 9.50 1.63 21.38
N TRP A 242 9.23 2.89 21.72
CA TRP A 242 10.17 3.80 22.35
C TRP A 242 9.49 4.53 23.51
N ARG A 243 10.24 4.66 24.60
CA ARG A 243 10.01 5.65 25.64
C ARG A 243 11.16 6.63 25.60
N TRP A 244 10.96 7.78 26.22
CA TRP A 244 11.96 8.85 26.22
C TRP A 244 12.19 9.34 27.64
N GLY A 245 13.40 9.14 28.12
CA GLY A 245 13.86 9.62 29.42
C GLY A 245 14.43 11.03 29.34
N THR A 246 14.26 11.80 30.41
CA THR A 246 14.87 13.13 30.60
C THR A 246 15.38 13.26 32.03
N ASP A 247 16.58 13.81 32.17
CA ASP A 247 17.19 14.18 33.46
C ASP A 247 17.08 15.72 33.55
N ASP A 248 16.03 16.23 34.19
CA ASP A 248 15.71 17.68 34.17
C ASP A 248 16.52 18.45 35.24
N GLU A 249 17.46 19.31 34.81
CA GLU A 249 17.95 20.48 35.58
C GLU A 249 18.18 21.69 34.63
N GLY A 250 17.14 22.27 34.02
CA GLY A 250 17.26 23.50 33.23
C GLY A 250 16.09 23.83 32.28
N GLU A 251 16.19 24.95 31.57
CA GLU A 251 15.21 25.40 30.56
C GLU A 251 15.24 24.53 29.29
N HIS A 252 16.35 23.85 29.01
CA HIS A 252 16.53 23.04 27.80
C HIS A 252 16.44 21.55 28.11
N LYS A 253 15.58 20.84 27.38
CA LYS A 253 15.30 19.42 27.66
C LYS A 253 15.83 18.53 26.55
N THR A 254 16.70 17.59 26.91
CA THR A 254 17.22 16.58 25.98
C THR A 254 16.64 15.22 26.32
N TYR A 255 15.94 14.64 25.36
CA TYR A 255 15.32 13.32 25.47
C TYR A 255 16.27 12.21 24.99
N TYR A 256 16.36 11.16 25.81
CA TYR A 256 17.14 9.96 25.54
C TYR A 256 16.22 8.78 25.18
N PRO A 257 16.52 8.05 24.09
CA PRO A 257 15.68 6.94 23.65
C PRO A 257 15.85 5.72 24.57
N ILE A 258 14.72 5.16 24.96
CA ILE A 258 14.61 3.94 25.75
C ILE A 258 13.81 2.93 24.91
N PRO A 259 14.48 2.08 24.11
CA PRO A 259 13.78 1.11 23.30
C PRO A 259 13.09 0.05 24.17
N ARG A 260 11.87 -0.31 23.80
CA ARG A 260 11.07 -1.39 24.41
C ARG A 260 10.61 -2.39 23.36
N ASP A 261 9.98 -3.45 23.86
CA ASP A 261 9.30 -4.53 23.13
C ASP A 261 10.09 -5.08 21.93
N ARG A 262 10.79 -6.19 22.23
CA ARG A 262 11.83 -6.83 21.40
C ARG A 262 11.37 -8.16 20.83
N ASP A 263 10.06 -8.32 20.65
CA ASP A 263 9.45 -9.61 20.29
C ASP A 263 9.70 -10.03 18.85
N GLN A 264 10.15 -9.10 17.99
CA GLN A 264 10.43 -9.36 16.57
C GLN A 264 11.92 -9.52 16.25
N ALA A 265 12.80 -9.45 17.26
CA ALA A 265 14.19 -9.82 17.09
C ALA A 265 14.33 -11.31 16.73
N PHE A 266 15.28 -11.61 15.84
CA PHE A 266 15.53 -12.96 15.32
C PHE A 266 14.36 -13.60 14.55
N PHE A 267 13.40 -12.81 14.05
CA PHE A 267 12.28 -13.32 13.26
C PHE A 267 12.75 -14.09 12.02
N ILE A 268 12.25 -15.30 11.76
CA ILE A 268 12.63 -16.12 10.60
C ILE A 268 11.46 -16.36 9.65
N ASN A 269 11.78 -16.78 8.42
CA ASN A 269 10.77 -17.05 7.40
C ASN A 269 11.19 -18.28 6.58
N LYS A 270 10.78 -19.48 7.04
CA LYS A 270 11.24 -20.77 6.48
C LYS A 270 10.23 -21.47 5.53
N GLY A 271 8.98 -20.98 5.39
CA GLY A 271 7.91 -21.64 4.61
C GLY A 271 7.75 -21.20 3.13
N PHE A 272 7.05 -22.00 2.31
CA PHE A 272 6.77 -21.66 0.89
C PHE A 272 5.94 -20.38 0.73
N ILE A 273 4.83 -20.24 1.48
CA ILE A 273 3.98 -19.04 1.44
C ILE A 273 4.75 -17.83 1.97
N PRO A 274 5.34 -17.86 3.18
CA PRO A 274 6.12 -16.74 3.71
C PRO A 274 7.28 -16.29 2.79
N ARG A 275 7.98 -17.19 2.08
CA ARG A 275 9.00 -16.81 1.07
C ARG A 275 8.43 -15.99 -0.10
N ARG A 276 7.17 -16.23 -0.48
CA ARG A 276 6.48 -15.47 -1.53
C ARG A 276 5.93 -14.15 -0.99
N VAL A 277 5.48 -14.13 0.26
CA VAL A 277 5.07 -12.89 0.96
C VAL A 277 6.22 -11.90 1.02
N LYS A 278 7.45 -12.34 1.29
CA LYS A 278 8.66 -11.50 1.27
C LYS A 278 8.81 -10.70 -0.04
N SER A 279 8.46 -11.27 -1.20
CA SER A 279 8.54 -10.55 -2.48
C SER A 279 7.55 -9.38 -2.59
N TYR A 280 6.49 -9.38 -1.80
CA TYR A 280 5.47 -8.31 -1.74
C TYR A 280 5.63 -7.40 -0.52
N MET A 281 6.14 -7.94 0.60
CA MET A 281 6.42 -7.24 1.84
C MET A 281 7.86 -7.55 2.26
N PRO A 282 8.86 -6.85 1.69
CA PRO A 282 10.27 -7.17 1.90
C PRO A 282 10.75 -7.04 3.35
N LYS A 283 9.99 -6.34 4.22
CA LYS A 283 10.28 -6.28 5.66
C LYS A 283 10.32 -7.66 6.33
N PHE A 284 9.54 -8.62 5.82
CA PHE A 284 9.51 -10.01 6.33
C PHE A 284 10.60 -10.91 5.70
N GLN A 285 11.77 -10.35 5.42
CA GLN A 285 12.89 -11.08 4.80
C GLN A 285 13.52 -12.18 5.67
N GLY A 286 13.30 -12.10 6.99
CA GLY A 286 13.82 -13.05 7.98
C GLY A 286 15.26 -12.74 8.43
N PHE A 287 15.62 -13.26 9.59
CA PHE A 287 16.90 -13.08 10.27
C PHE A 287 18.01 -13.83 9.55
N LYS A 288 19.06 -13.10 9.17
CA LYS A 288 20.18 -13.56 8.35
C LYS A 288 21.42 -12.74 8.64
N ALA A 289 22.58 -13.29 8.31
CA ALA A 289 23.84 -12.54 8.41
C ALA A 289 23.80 -11.28 7.52
N LYS A 290 23.27 -11.41 6.31
CA LYS A 290 23.08 -10.32 5.34
C LYS A 290 21.59 -10.11 5.03
N ALA A 291 21.12 -8.89 5.18
CA ALA A 291 19.80 -8.43 4.75
C ALA A 291 19.68 -8.55 3.23
N ASP A 292 18.49 -8.94 2.75
CA ASP A 292 18.20 -8.96 1.31
C ASP A 292 18.04 -7.53 0.77
N ASN A 293 17.43 -6.64 1.56
CA ASN A 293 17.37 -5.19 1.30
C ASN A 293 17.12 -4.44 2.62
N ILE A 294 18.15 -3.73 3.11
CA ILE A 294 18.11 -2.99 4.39
C ILE A 294 17.13 -1.81 4.37
N ASN A 295 16.91 -1.17 3.21
CA ASN A 295 16.01 -0.03 3.09
C ASN A 295 14.55 -0.42 3.29
N THR A 296 14.15 -1.56 2.72
CA THR A 296 12.79 -2.10 2.88
C THR A 296 12.63 -2.94 4.15
N PHE A 297 13.73 -3.35 4.77
CA PHE A 297 13.71 -3.98 6.09
C PHE A 297 13.21 -3.00 7.15
N ASN A 298 13.76 -1.79 7.15
CA ASN A 298 13.39 -0.70 8.05
C ASN A 298 12.06 0.00 7.64
N PHE A 299 11.16 -0.69 6.93
CA PHE A 299 9.90 -0.10 6.46
C PHE A 299 9.05 0.50 7.59
N ASN A 300 8.98 -0.17 8.74
CA ASN A 300 8.21 0.32 9.89
C ASN A 300 8.88 1.50 10.60
N ALA A 301 10.21 1.59 10.50
CA ALA A 301 11.01 2.62 11.19
C ALA A 301 11.20 3.88 10.37
N ILE A 302 10.71 3.92 9.13
CA ILE A 302 11.08 4.97 8.18
C ILE A 302 10.67 6.37 8.65
N ASP A 303 9.47 6.52 9.21
CA ASP A 303 8.96 7.82 9.68
C ASP A 303 9.69 8.25 10.97
N PHE A 304 9.94 7.29 11.88
CA PHE A 304 10.76 7.48 13.08
C PHE A 304 12.19 7.93 12.73
N ASP A 305 12.90 7.17 11.88
CA ASP A 305 14.29 7.41 11.50
C ASP A 305 14.44 8.75 10.75
N ARG A 306 13.50 9.07 9.85
CA ARG A 306 13.50 10.36 9.13
C ARG A 306 13.26 11.56 10.04
N THR A 307 12.56 11.37 11.16
CA THR A 307 12.29 12.41 12.15
C THR A 307 13.49 12.60 13.08
N PHE A 308 14.01 11.51 13.64
CA PHE A 308 14.95 11.57 14.76
C PHE A 308 16.43 11.41 14.38
N LEU A 309 16.75 11.18 13.10
CA LEU A 309 18.13 11.08 12.59
C LEU A 309 18.47 12.13 11.52
N ASN A 310 17.61 13.13 11.33
CA ASN A 310 17.74 14.11 10.25
C ASN A 310 19.00 15.01 10.34
N ALA A 311 19.62 15.17 11.52
CA ALA A 311 20.83 15.97 11.69
C ALA A 311 22.13 15.14 11.55
N THR A 312 22.03 13.81 11.60
CA THR A 312 23.22 12.93 11.62
C THR A 312 23.96 12.88 10.28
N THR A 313 25.29 12.88 10.34
CA THR A 313 26.19 12.85 9.17
C THR A 313 26.63 11.43 8.84
N LYS A 314 27.12 11.18 7.63
CA LYS A 314 27.70 9.88 7.24
C LYS A 314 28.74 9.38 8.25
N LYS A 315 29.59 10.27 8.75
CA LYS A 315 30.65 9.94 9.72
C LYS A 315 30.08 9.51 11.07
N ASP A 316 28.95 10.09 11.50
CA ASP A 316 28.25 9.64 12.70
C ASP A 316 27.79 8.19 12.56
N TRP A 317 27.21 7.85 11.40
CA TRP A 317 26.76 6.49 11.10
C TRP A 317 27.92 5.50 11.05
N GLU A 318 29.03 5.86 10.39
CA GLU A 318 30.25 5.03 10.35
C GLU A 318 30.77 4.76 11.78
N ASN A 319 31.00 5.82 12.55
CA ASN A 319 31.54 5.72 13.91
C ASN A 319 30.63 4.94 14.86
N LYS A 320 29.31 5.16 14.81
CA LYS A 320 28.35 4.44 15.66
C LYS A 320 28.23 2.99 15.26
N THR A 321 28.37 2.66 13.97
CA THR A 321 28.39 1.27 13.53
C THR A 321 29.63 0.54 14.02
N ASP A 322 30.81 1.18 13.91
CA ASP A 322 32.05 0.64 14.45
C ASP A 322 31.94 0.41 15.97
N THR A 323 31.35 1.36 16.70
CA THR A 323 31.08 1.20 18.14
C THR A 323 30.22 -0.03 18.43
N VAL A 324 29.13 -0.23 17.69
CA VAL A 324 28.27 -1.41 17.88
C VAL A 324 29.04 -2.69 17.57
N LEU A 325 29.76 -2.73 16.44
CA LEU A 325 30.53 -3.90 16.03
C LEU A 325 31.62 -4.30 17.05
N GLN A 326 32.31 -3.32 17.64
CA GLN A 326 33.34 -3.55 18.65
C GLN A 326 32.78 -4.12 19.96
N GLN A 327 31.59 -3.66 20.38
CA GLN A 327 30.97 -4.11 21.64
C GLN A 327 30.22 -5.44 21.50
N MET A 328 29.76 -5.79 20.29
CA MET A 328 29.08 -7.07 20.01
C MET A 328 30.10 -8.20 19.83
N THR A 329 30.91 -8.47 20.86
CA THR A 329 31.90 -9.56 20.86
C THR A 329 31.23 -10.94 20.89
N ASP A 330 32.00 -11.99 20.59
CA ASP A 330 31.50 -13.37 20.67
C ASP A 330 31.00 -13.72 22.08
N SER A 331 31.72 -13.27 23.11
CA SER A 331 31.33 -13.51 24.51
C SER A 331 30.02 -12.81 24.87
N VAL A 332 29.80 -11.57 24.41
CA VAL A 332 28.55 -10.84 24.63
C VAL A 332 27.38 -11.55 23.94
N ILE A 333 27.57 -11.98 22.69
CA ILE A 333 26.55 -12.70 21.91
C ILE A 333 26.22 -14.05 22.56
N ASP A 334 27.23 -14.83 22.92
CA ASP A 334 27.04 -16.15 23.53
C ASP A 334 26.38 -16.04 24.91
N PHE A 335 26.80 -15.07 25.73
CA PHE A 335 26.19 -14.82 27.04
C PHE A 335 24.74 -14.30 26.93
N ALA A 336 24.44 -13.50 25.90
CA ALA A 336 23.08 -13.07 25.60
C ALA A 336 22.18 -14.27 25.26
N MET A 337 22.67 -15.26 24.50
CA MET A 337 21.89 -16.46 24.19
C MET A 337 21.69 -17.37 25.40
N MET A 338 22.61 -17.35 26.37
CA MET A 338 22.48 -18.15 27.60
C MET A 338 21.42 -17.63 28.58
N GLN A 339 20.85 -16.43 28.37
CA GLN A 339 19.76 -15.89 29.22
C GLN A 339 18.42 -16.64 29.04
N GLN A 340 18.35 -17.54 28.07
CA GLN A 340 17.18 -18.33 27.76
C GLN A 340 16.97 -19.47 28.77
N PRO A 341 15.75 -20.01 28.91
CA PRO A 341 15.52 -21.23 29.68
C PRO A 341 16.44 -22.36 29.20
N LYS A 342 17.05 -23.09 30.14
CA LYS A 342 18.02 -24.17 29.85
C LYS A 342 17.45 -25.22 28.89
N GLU A 343 16.14 -25.46 28.94
CA GLU A 343 15.43 -26.41 28.09
C GLU A 343 15.44 -25.98 26.61
N ILE A 344 15.67 -24.70 26.31
CA ILE A 344 15.67 -24.13 24.96
C ILE A 344 17.07 -24.10 24.33
N HIS A 345 18.14 -24.31 25.12
CA HIS A 345 19.52 -24.12 24.66
C HIS A 345 19.93 -25.01 23.48
N GLY A 346 19.33 -26.20 23.36
CA GLY A 346 19.62 -27.15 22.28
C GLY A 346 18.90 -26.90 20.95
N PHE A 347 18.04 -25.89 20.87
CA PHE A 347 17.25 -25.58 19.65
C PHE A 347 17.97 -24.54 18.77
N SER A 348 17.29 -23.46 18.35
CA SER A 348 17.83 -22.50 17.39
C SER A 348 18.91 -21.55 17.95
N LEU A 349 19.25 -21.62 19.24
CA LEU A 349 20.19 -20.68 19.85
C LEU A 349 21.60 -20.68 19.22
N PRO A 350 22.23 -21.84 18.92
CA PRO A 350 23.51 -21.85 18.21
C PRO A 350 23.42 -21.24 16.81
N GLU A 351 22.30 -21.45 16.08
CA GLU A 351 22.04 -20.85 14.76
C GLU A 351 21.91 -19.32 14.88
N ILE A 352 21.22 -18.83 15.91
CA ILE A 352 21.06 -17.40 16.17
C ILE A 352 22.41 -16.74 16.50
N ALA A 353 23.18 -17.33 17.43
CA ALA A 353 24.52 -16.84 17.80
C ALA A 353 25.46 -16.78 16.59
N ALA A 354 25.54 -17.87 15.81
CA ALA A 354 26.36 -17.92 14.61
C ALA A 354 25.95 -16.86 13.58
N THR A 355 24.64 -16.64 13.42
CA THR A 355 24.11 -15.61 12.51
C THR A 355 24.50 -14.20 12.95
N LEU A 356 24.40 -13.87 14.25
CA LEU A 356 24.85 -12.58 14.79
C LEU A 356 26.35 -12.35 14.61
N LYS A 357 27.17 -13.39 14.87
CA LYS A 357 28.63 -13.31 14.68
C LYS A 357 28.99 -13.02 13.23
N ASN A 358 28.36 -13.73 12.29
CA ASN A 358 28.55 -13.52 10.84
C ASN A 358 28.00 -12.18 10.36
N ARG A 359 26.96 -11.65 11.01
CA ARG A 359 26.34 -10.37 10.64
C ARG A 359 27.29 -9.17 10.78
N ARG A 360 28.28 -9.26 11.67
CA ARG A 360 29.30 -8.21 11.83
C ARG A 360 30.06 -7.90 10.53
N GLU A 361 30.21 -8.87 9.64
CA GLU A 361 30.87 -8.68 8.34
C GLU A 361 30.06 -7.80 7.37
N TYR A 362 28.73 -7.74 7.54
CA TYR A 362 27.82 -7.10 6.58
C TYR A 362 27.26 -5.77 7.10
N LEU A 363 27.17 -5.60 8.42
CA LEU A 363 26.44 -4.50 9.05
C LEU A 363 26.92 -3.13 8.57
N GLN A 364 28.25 -2.89 8.49
CA GLN A 364 28.80 -1.61 8.04
C GLN A 364 28.22 -1.19 6.69
N LYS A 365 28.24 -2.10 5.71
CA LYS A 365 27.77 -1.84 4.35
C LYS A 365 26.27 -1.61 4.32
N GLU A 366 25.50 -2.42 5.05
CA GLU A 366 24.03 -2.28 5.12
C GLU A 366 23.62 -0.95 5.77
N VAL A 367 24.27 -0.58 6.86
CA VAL A 367 23.99 0.67 7.57
C VAL A 367 24.33 1.88 6.69
N MET A 368 25.42 1.83 5.91
CA MET A 368 25.73 2.87 4.92
C MET A 368 24.73 2.93 3.77
N GLU A 369 24.27 1.79 3.27
CA GLU A 369 23.21 1.75 2.26
C GLU A 369 21.93 2.43 2.77
N TYR A 370 21.57 2.19 4.03
CA TYR A 370 20.42 2.82 4.67
C TYR A 370 20.60 4.32 4.93
N TYR A 371 21.79 4.76 5.38
CA TYR A 371 22.12 6.18 5.48
C TYR A 371 21.92 6.89 4.14
N HIS A 372 22.47 6.36 3.05
CA HIS A 372 22.33 6.94 1.71
C HIS A 372 20.88 6.93 1.22
N PHE A 373 20.06 5.98 1.67
CA PHE A 373 18.64 5.99 1.38
C PHE A 373 17.91 7.14 2.10
N LEU A 374 18.15 7.33 3.40
CA LEU A 374 17.56 8.42 4.18
C LEU A 374 18.05 9.81 3.73
N ALA A 375 19.35 9.95 3.44
CA ALA A 375 19.98 11.22 3.08
C ALA A 375 19.52 11.79 1.73
N LYS A 376 18.90 10.98 0.84
CA LYS A 376 18.39 11.46 -0.46
C LYS A 376 17.35 12.56 -0.33
N GLN A 377 16.50 12.47 0.70
CA GLN A 377 15.45 13.45 0.99
C GLN A 377 15.34 13.64 2.49
N VAL A 378 15.67 14.83 2.98
CA VAL A 378 15.69 15.14 4.42
C VAL A 378 14.66 16.22 4.74
N LEU A 379 13.91 16.01 5.83
CA LEU A 379 13.01 17.01 6.40
C LEU A 379 13.70 17.67 7.60
N VAL A 380 13.64 19.00 7.64
CA VAL A 380 14.08 19.82 8.77
C VAL A 380 12.87 20.62 9.22
N ALA A 381 12.46 20.44 10.47
CA ALA A 381 11.31 21.12 11.05
C ALA A 381 11.77 22.05 12.17
N GLY A 382 11.17 23.23 12.24
CA GLY A 382 11.19 24.13 13.39
C GLY A 382 10.20 23.67 14.46
N SER A 383 9.51 24.62 15.06
CA SER A 383 8.49 24.46 16.09
C SER A 383 7.38 25.50 15.87
N ASP A 384 6.39 25.55 16.75
CA ASP A 384 5.37 26.59 16.80
C ASP A 384 5.94 27.81 17.58
N LYS A 385 7.20 28.19 17.32
CA LYS A 385 7.92 29.36 17.85
C LYS A 385 8.65 30.06 16.70
N ASP A 386 9.21 31.23 16.98
CA ASP A 386 9.92 32.00 15.95
C ASP A 386 11.32 31.39 15.70
N GLU A 387 11.55 30.88 14.48
CA GLU A 387 12.84 30.38 14.05
C GLU A 387 13.47 31.15 12.88
N PHE A 388 14.80 31.15 12.84
CA PHE A 388 15.58 31.65 11.72
C PHE A 388 16.33 30.54 11.01
N PHE A 389 15.98 30.31 9.74
CA PHE A 389 16.59 29.33 8.84
C PHE A 389 17.62 30.02 7.93
N ASP A 390 18.91 29.77 8.15
CA ASP A 390 20.01 30.19 7.28
C ASP A 390 20.39 29.06 6.32
N VAL A 391 20.04 29.22 5.05
CA VAL A 391 20.31 28.29 3.96
C VAL A 391 21.42 28.87 3.09
N ASN A 392 22.63 28.35 3.27
CA ASN A 392 23.83 28.83 2.58
C ASN A 392 24.31 27.84 1.51
N VAL A 393 24.20 28.23 0.23
CA VAL A 393 24.71 27.46 -0.90
C VAL A 393 26.21 27.76 -1.10
N LEU A 394 27.04 26.74 -0.92
CA LEU A 394 28.51 26.85 -0.91
C LEU A 394 29.12 26.71 -2.32
N PRO A 395 30.39 27.13 -2.53
CA PRO A 395 31.08 27.06 -3.82
C PRO A 395 31.21 25.65 -4.41
N ASP A 396 31.28 24.64 -3.54
CA ASP A 396 31.34 23.22 -3.90
C ASP A 396 29.97 22.60 -4.19
N LYS A 397 28.92 23.43 -4.31
CA LYS A 397 27.51 23.08 -4.56
C LYS A 397 26.81 22.40 -3.38
N ASN A 398 27.50 22.21 -2.26
CA ASN A 398 26.91 21.75 -1.02
C ASN A 398 26.04 22.85 -0.42
N VAL A 399 25.13 22.47 0.46
CA VAL A 399 24.20 23.40 1.12
C VAL A 399 24.34 23.21 2.62
N ASN A 400 24.79 24.26 3.32
CA ASN A 400 24.76 24.26 4.77
C ASN A 400 23.43 24.86 5.23
N ILE A 401 22.71 24.16 6.10
CA ILE A 401 21.48 24.66 6.70
C ILE A 401 21.68 24.73 8.21
N THR A 402 21.54 25.94 8.73
CA THR A 402 21.56 26.22 10.16
C THR A 402 20.22 26.81 10.56
N VAL A 403 19.64 26.31 11.64
CA VAL A 403 18.40 26.85 12.22
C VAL A 403 18.71 27.37 13.60
N TYR A 404 18.25 28.58 13.88
CA TYR A 404 18.40 29.27 15.16
C TYR A 404 17.03 29.51 15.78
N ASN A 405 16.93 29.50 17.10
CA ASN A 405 15.81 30.14 17.77
C ASN A 405 15.97 31.67 17.72
N LEU A 406 14.85 32.36 17.69
CA LEU A 406 14.79 33.82 17.80
C LEU A 406 14.42 34.23 19.24
N ASP A 407 15.03 35.32 19.73
CA ASP A 407 14.60 35.96 20.97
C ASP A 407 13.40 36.89 20.74
N SER A 408 12.90 37.52 21.80
CA SER A 408 11.78 38.47 21.73
C SER A 408 12.07 39.72 20.86
N GLU A 409 13.32 39.99 20.53
CA GLU A 409 13.75 41.07 19.63
C GLU A 409 14.02 40.57 18.19
N ASN A 410 13.66 39.33 17.86
CA ASN A 410 13.93 38.65 16.59
C ASN A 410 15.43 38.52 16.25
N LYS A 411 16.29 38.39 17.26
CA LYS A 411 17.72 38.12 17.04
C LYS A 411 18.01 36.63 17.14
N PRO A 412 18.78 36.05 16.20
CA PRO A 412 19.25 34.66 16.30
C PRO A 412 20.12 34.47 17.54
N THR A 413 19.82 33.46 18.36
CA THR A 413 20.59 33.19 19.59
C THR A 413 21.30 31.83 19.54
N ARG A 414 20.59 30.74 19.82
CA ARG A 414 21.14 29.38 19.91
C ARG A 414 20.87 28.59 18.63
N ILE A 415 21.86 27.82 18.19
CA ILE A 415 21.71 26.86 17.09
C ILE A 415 20.89 25.67 17.58
N ILE A 416 19.77 25.41 16.91
CA ILE A 416 18.89 24.28 17.20
C ILE A 416 19.05 23.14 16.18
N TYR A 417 19.54 23.45 14.98
CA TYR A 417 19.86 22.48 13.95
C TYR A 417 21.03 23.00 13.10
N ASN A 418 21.95 22.12 12.73
CA ASN A 418 23.00 22.43 11.76
C ASN A 418 23.40 21.17 10.99
N ARG A 419 23.36 21.24 9.66
CA ARG A 419 23.85 20.16 8.81
C ARG A 419 24.38 20.68 7.48
N LEU A 420 25.54 20.16 7.09
CA LEU A 420 26.07 20.27 5.74
C LEU A 420 25.50 19.14 4.85
N PHE A 421 24.67 19.51 3.88
CA PHE A 421 24.13 18.60 2.88
C PHE A 421 25.05 18.55 1.66
N LYS A 422 25.47 17.33 1.30
CA LYS A 422 26.34 17.11 0.14
C LYS A 422 25.54 16.78 -1.11
N GLU A 423 25.98 17.29 -2.26
CA GLU A 423 25.25 17.19 -3.55
C GLU A 423 25.20 15.76 -4.12
N ASP A 424 26.20 14.95 -3.82
CA ASP A 424 26.27 13.54 -4.17
C ASP A 424 25.35 12.67 -3.31
N GLU A 425 25.12 13.06 -2.06
CA GLU A 425 24.28 12.33 -1.09
C GLU A 425 22.80 12.77 -1.12
N THR A 426 22.53 14.07 -1.21
CA THR A 426 21.20 14.68 -0.99
C THR A 426 20.62 15.23 -2.29
N LYS A 427 19.33 14.95 -2.56
CA LYS A 427 18.62 15.46 -3.75
C LYS A 427 17.52 16.45 -3.42
N GLU A 428 16.98 16.40 -2.21
CA GLU A 428 15.94 17.32 -1.76
C GLU A 428 16.03 17.56 -0.25
N VAL A 429 15.88 18.82 0.16
CA VAL A 429 15.67 19.21 1.54
C VAL A 429 14.36 19.96 1.65
N VAL A 430 13.57 19.61 2.66
CA VAL A 430 12.26 20.21 2.93
C VAL A 430 12.33 20.88 4.31
N LEU A 431 12.19 22.19 4.33
CA LEU A 431 12.19 23.03 5.53
C LEU A 431 10.76 23.35 5.90
N TYR A 432 10.40 23.11 7.17
CA TYR A 432 9.12 23.47 7.76
C TYR A 432 9.38 24.49 8.86
N GLY A 433 8.79 25.69 8.75
CA GLY A 433 8.71 26.64 9.85
C GLY A 433 7.74 26.15 10.93
N LEU A 434 6.54 25.72 10.50
CA LEU A 434 5.40 25.22 11.29
C LEU A 434 4.47 26.33 11.77
N GLY A 435 4.86 27.11 12.76
CA GLY A 435 3.97 28.09 13.39
C GLY A 435 4.67 29.38 13.81
N ASN A 436 3.89 30.46 13.92
CA ASN A 436 4.33 31.82 14.28
C ASN A 436 5.09 32.56 13.18
N LYS A 437 6.22 33.20 13.47
CA LYS A 437 6.89 34.12 12.54
C LYS A 437 8.29 33.63 12.23
N ASP A 438 8.38 32.80 11.20
CA ASP A 438 9.65 32.25 10.77
C ASP A 438 10.35 33.14 9.76
N SER A 439 11.68 33.12 9.79
CA SER A 439 12.53 33.88 8.88
C SER A 439 13.45 32.94 8.11
N PHE A 440 13.36 32.96 6.79
CA PHE A 440 14.15 32.13 5.88
C PHE A 440 15.12 32.99 5.06
N LEU A 441 16.41 32.84 5.29
CA LEU A 441 17.46 33.45 4.48
C LEU A 441 18.06 32.40 3.55
N VAL A 442 17.94 32.60 2.24
CA VAL A 442 18.59 31.76 1.23
C VAL A 442 19.67 32.54 0.51
N ARG A 443 20.93 32.24 0.85
CA ARG A 443 22.12 32.96 0.37
C ARG A 443 23.14 32.03 -0.29
N GLY A 444 24.15 32.64 -0.91
CA GLY A 444 25.13 31.94 -1.73
C GLY A 444 24.69 31.84 -3.19
N ASP A 445 25.40 32.53 -4.07
CA ASP A 445 25.09 32.59 -5.51
C ASP A 445 25.92 31.56 -6.31
N HIS A 446 25.87 30.30 -5.85
CA HIS A 446 26.45 29.14 -6.52
C HIS A 446 25.33 28.19 -6.98
N VAL A 447 25.53 27.45 -8.07
CA VAL A 447 24.51 26.53 -8.60
C VAL A 447 24.49 25.24 -7.79
N THR A 448 23.31 24.85 -7.27
CA THR A 448 23.09 23.53 -6.69
C THR A 448 22.07 22.70 -7.48
N HIS A 449 22.23 21.38 -7.46
CA HIS A 449 21.25 20.44 -8.03
C HIS A 449 20.19 20.02 -7.01
N MET A 450 20.42 20.30 -5.72
CA MET A 450 19.48 20.01 -4.64
C MET A 450 18.20 20.85 -4.80
N ARG A 451 17.04 20.22 -4.58
CA ARG A 451 15.77 20.94 -4.45
C ARG A 451 15.60 21.38 -3.00
N ILE A 452 15.33 22.66 -2.78
CA ILE A 452 15.06 23.22 -1.46
C ILE A 452 13.60 23.66 -1.45
N ARG A 453 12.80 23.01 -0.60
CA ARG A 453 11.39 23.36 -0.39
C ARG A 453 11.28 24.05 0.95
N ILE A 454 10.66 25.22 0.96
CA ILE A 454 10.40 25.99 2.18
C ILE A 454 8.89 26.02 2.35
N LEU A 455 8.44 25.56 3.51
CA LEU A 455 7.06 25.62 3.94
C LEU A 455 7.01 26.50 5.18
N GLY A 456 6.38 27.66 5.05
CA GLY A 456 6.24 28.62 6.15
C GLY A 456 5.46 28.00 7.30
N GLY A 457 4.18 27.73 7.05
CA GLY A 457 3.32 27.07 8.03
C GLY A 457 2.13 27.94 8.32
N ARG A 458 1.81 28.17 9.59
CA ARG A 458 0.82 29.16 10.03
C ARG A 458 1.53 30.37 10.60
N GLY A 459 1.12 31.56 10.17
CA GLY A 459 1.60 32.83 10.70
C GLY A 459 2.16 33.73 9.61
N ASN A 460 2.96 34.74 9.99
CA ASN A 460 3.45 35.71 9.01
C ASN A 460 4.97 35.58 8.89
N ASP A 461 5.41 34.94 7.81
CA ASP A 461 6.80 34.58 7.63
C ASP A 461 7.56 35.62 6.79
N PHE A 462 8.88 35.60 6.93
CA PHE A 462 9.79 36.45 6.20
C PHE A 462 10.73 35.61 5.32
N TYR A 463 10.77 35.88 4.03
CA TYR A 463 11.61 35.17 3.07
C TYR A 463 12.60 36.14 2.42
N ASP A 464 13.89 35.98 2.69
CA ASP A 464 14.97 36.72 2.03
C ASP A 464 15.75 35.80 1.08
N LEU A 465 15.44 35.90 -0.22
CA LEU A 465 15.93 35.00 -1.26
C LEU A 465 17.02 35.69 -2.09
N GLN A 466 18.24 35.70 -1.57
CA GLN A 466 19.40 36.35 -2.17
C GLN A 466 20.09 35.51 -3.26
N SER A 467 19.75 34.22 -3.39
CA SER A 467 20.36 33.31 -4.37
C SER A 467 19.71 33.43 -5.77
N GLU A 468 20.38 34.10 -6.70
CA GLU A 468 19.84 34.38 -8.05
C GLU A 468 19.94 33.18 -9.01
N LYS A 469 20.98 32.35 -8.89
CA LYS A 469 21.23 31.21 -9.79
C LYS A 469 20.34 29.98 -9.56
N ASN A 470 19.57 29.92 -8.47
CA ASN A 470 18.85 28.71 -8.04
C ASN A 470 17.32 28.75 -8.19
N LYS A 471 16.78 29.65 -9.04
CA LYS A 471 15.32 29.81 -9.25
C LYS A 471 14.53 28.53 -9.49
N GLY A 472 15.10 27.57 -10.23
CA GLY A 472 14.45 26.30 -10.55
C GLY A 472 14.46 25.27 -9.41
N ARG A 473 15.14 25.57 -8.31
CA ARG A 473 15.44 24.64 -7.22
C ARG A 473 14.83 25.04 -5.89
N ILE A 474 14.55 26.33 -5.70
CA ILE A 474 13.91 26.88 -4.50
C ILE A 474 12.40 26.95 -4.74
N PHE A 475 11.61 26.32 -3.86
CA PHE A 475 10.15 26.31 -3.89
C PHE A 475 9.62 26.85 -2.57
N ILE A 476 8.66 27.77 -2.62
CA ILE A 476 8.01 28.31 -1.42
C ILE A 476 6.53 27.92 -1.41
N TYR A 477 6.10 27.35 -0.30
CA TYR A 477 4.73 26.98 0.02
C TYR A 477 4.30 27.77 1.26
N ASP A 478 3.30 28.62 1.09
CA ASP A 478 2.75 29.44 2.18
C ASP A 478 1.29 29.83 1.86
N SER A 479 0.55 30.30 2.87
CA SER A 479 -0.82 30.79 2.71
C SER A 479 -0.85 32.08 1.89
N LEU A 480 -1.84 32.25 1.00
CA LEU A 480 -2.09 33.56 0.38
C LEU A 480 -2.92 34.48 1.28
N GLY A 481 -3.48 33.95 2.37
CA GLY A 481 -4.29 34.70 3.33
C GLY A 481 -3.47 35.42 4.40
N GLU A 482 -2.20 35.01 4.60
CA GLU A 482 -1.29 35.57 5.58
C GLU A 482 -0.43 36.69 4.97
N LYS A 483 0.08 37.59 5.82
CA LYS A 483 0.84 38.79 5.40
C LYS A 483 2.35 38.52 5.40
N SER A 484 2.76 37.36 4.90
CA SER A 484 4.16 37.01 4.74
C SER A 484 4.87 37.98 3.78
N THR A 485 6.12 38.31 4.06
CA THR A 485 6.93 39.22 3.24
C THR A 485 8.00 38.44 2.49
N THR A 486 8.16 38.69 1.20
CA THR A 486 9.20 38.04 0.38
C THR A 486 10.06 39.09 -0.31
N ILE A 487 11.37 39.04 -0.07
CA ILE A 487 12.39 39.78 -0.78
C ILE A 487 13.07 38.84 -1.78
N GLY A 488 13.18 39.29 -3.03
CA GLY A 488 13.69 38.48 -4.15
C GLY A 488 12.57 37.87 -5.00
N HIS A 489 12.89 37.53 -6.25
CA HIS A 489 11.91 37.09 -7.26
C HIS A 489 12.32 35.79 -8.00
N ARG A 490 13.43 35.17 -7.57
CA ARG A 490 14.03 33.99 -8.19
C ARG A 490 13.69 32.72 -7.42
N PHE A 491 12.40 32.37 -7.35
CA PHE A 491 11.93 31.09 -6.82
C PHE A 491 10.71 30.56 -7.59
N ARG A 492 10.30 29.33 -7.29
CA ARG A 492 9.03 28.75 -7.74
C ARG A 492 7.97 28.97 -6.67
N ASN A 493 7.06 29.92 -6.92
CA ASN A 493 5.92 30.17 -6.04
C ASN A 493 4.91 28.99 -6.12
N ARG A 494 4.56 28.44 -4.95
CA ARG A 494 3.55 27.39 -4.73
C ARG A 494 2.59 27.76 -3.59
N MET A 495 2.49 29.04 -3.25
CA MET A 495 1.59 29.57 -2.24
C MET A 495 0.12 29.32 -2.63
N SER A 496 -0.72 29.00 -1.65
CA SER A 496 -2.11 28.61 -1.87
C SER A 496 -2.93 28.70 -0.58
N ASN A 497 -4.25 28.92 -0.67
CA ASN A 497 -5.16 28.85 0.48
C ASN A 497 -5.70 27.44 0.76
N VAL A 498 -5.04 26.40 0.23
CA VAL A 498 -5.43 25.01 0.47
C VAL A 498 -4.60 24.46 1.63
N ASP A 499 -5.23 24.21 2.76
CA ASP A 499 -4.57 23.79 4.01
C ASP A 499 -3.66 22.57 3.86
N THR A 500 -4.00 21.63 2.98
CA THR A 500 -3.18 20.42 2.74
C THR A 500 -1.81 20.72 2.14
N ILE A 501 -1.61 21.93 1.59
CA ILE A 501 -0.33 22.40 1.04
C ILE A 501 0.55 23.01 2.14
N HIS A 502 0.09 23.17 3.37
CA HIS A 502 0.94 23.69 4.46
C HIS A 502 1.12 22.69 5.59
N LYS A 503 0.29 21.64 5.62
CA LYS A 503 0.36 20.59 6.63
C LYS A 503 1.75 19.94 6.70
N TYR A 504 2.33 19.95 7.90
CA TYR A 504 3.45 19.09 8.28
C TYR A 504 2.97 17.66 8.42
N ASP A 505 3.60 16.75 7.67
CA ASP A 505 3.26 15.33 7.66
C ASP A 505 4.55 14.50 7.66
N ARG A 506 4.87 13.94 8.82
CA ARG A 506 6.02 13.05 9.02
C ARG A 506 5.94 11.79 8.14
N SER A 507 4.73 11.40 7.73
CA SER A 507 4.44 10.20 6.95
C SER A 507 4.31 10.44 5.44
N ASP A 508 4.67 11.63 4.91
CA ASP A 508 4.57 11.96 3.47
C ASP A 508 5.43 11.04 2.59
N PHE A 509 6.51 10.46 3.14
CA PHE A 509 7.35 9.53 2.41
C PHE A 509 6.63 8.20 2.15
N LYS A 510 6.57 7.78 0.88
CA LYS A 510 6.02 6.49 0.47
C LYS A 510 7.01 5.75 -0.44
N TYR A 511 7.26 4.48 -0.13
CA TYR A 511 8.11 3.62 -0.95
C TYR A 511 7.56 3.41 -2.36
N ASP A 512 8.44 3.48 -3.35
CA ASP A 512 8.15 3.03 -4.70
C ASP A 512 7.81 1.53 -4.71
N LYS A 513 6.82 1.14 -5.52
CA LYS A 513 6.33 -0.23 -5.59
C LYS A 513 6.50 -0.79 -6.99
N PHE A 514 7.07 -1.99 -7.10
CA PHE A 514 7.17 -2.73 -8.35
C PHE A 514 6.56 -4.12 -8.17
N ASN A 515 5.50 -4.40 -8.92
CA ASN A 515 4.73 -5.63 -8.83
C ASN A 515 4.79 -6.38 -10.17
N PRO A 516 5.60 -7.44 -10.31
CA PRO A 516 5.54 -8.30 -11.49
C PRO A 516 4.19 -9.05 -11.54
N GLY A 517 3.64 -9.19 -12.73
CA GLY A 517 2.31 -9.73 -13.03
C GLY A 517 2.36 -10.98 -13.89
N LEU A 518 1.45 -11.93 -13.63
CA LEU A 518 1.12 -13.02 -14.55
C LEU A 518 -0.39 -12.92 -14.81
N SER A 519 -0.82 -13.12 -16.04
CA SER A 519 -2.22 -13.06 -16.47
C SER A 519 -2.62 -14.40 -17.07
N PHE A 520 -3.79 -14.90 -16.70
CA PHE A 520 -4.39 -16.12 -17.25
C PHE A 520 -5.87 -15.82 -17.52
N ALA A 521 -6.33 -16.07 -18.74
CA ALA A 521 -7.74 -15.93 -19.11
C ALA A 521 -8.15 -17.05 -20.06
N PHE A 522 -9.45 -17.31 -20.18
CA PHE A 522 -10.00 -18.23 -21.16
C PHE A 522 -11.25 -17.63 -21.78
N ASN A 523 -11.42 -17.78 -23.08
CA ASN A 523 -12.70 -17.55 -23.73
C ASN A 523 -12.94 -18.62 -24.82
N ARG A 524 -14.21 -18.84 -25.17
CA ARG A 524 -14.62 -19.90 -26.11
C ARG A 524 -14.12 -19.64 -27.54
N ASP A 525 -13.84 -18.38 -27.88
CA ASP A 525 -13.49 -17.98 -29.24
C ASP A 525 -11.99 -18.07 -29.53
N GLU A 526 -11.15 -17.85 -28.52
CA GLU A 526 -9.69 -17.66 -28.63
C GLU A 526 -8.88 -18.60 -27.72
N GLY A 527 -9.54 -19.39 -26.86
CA GLY A 527 -8.91 -20.38 -25.99
C GLY A 527 -8.25 -19.78 -24.75
N ILE A 528 -7.12 -20.38 -24.32
CA ILE A 528 -6.37 -19.95 -23.13
C ILE A 528 -5.38 -18.83 -23.50
N PHE A 529 -5.41 -17.77 -22.71
CA PHE A 529 -4.45 -16.66 -22.70
C PHE A 529 -3.47 -16.84 -21.56
N VAL A 530 -2.19 -16.69 -21.85
CA VAL A 530 -1.13 -16.56 -20.84
C VAL A 530 -0.40 -15.26 -21.09
N GLY A 531 -0.18 -14.48 -20.04
CA GLY A 531 0.52 -13.21 -20.15
C GLY A 531 1.45 -12.93 -19.00
N VAL A 532 2.41 -12.08 -19.27
CA VAL A 532 3.38 -11.56 -18.30
C VAL A 532 3.36 -10.04 -18.35
N GLY A 533 3.71 -9.40 -17.24
CA GLY A 533 3.65 -7.95 -17.16
C GLY A 533 4.17 -7.40 -15.86
N PHE A 534 3.98 -6.11 -15.63
CA PHE A 534 4.30 -5.46 -14.38
C PHE A 534 3.39 -4.26 -14.12
N ASN A 535 3.35 -3.84 -12.86
CA ASN A 535 2.79 -2.58 -12.41
C ASN A 535 3.82 -1.88 -11.52
N GLN A 536 4.24 -0.67 -11.90
CA GLN A 536 5.17 0.15 -11.12
C GLN A 536 4.49 1.44 -10.69
N ARG A 537 4.62 1.77 -9.41
CA ARG A 537 4.21 3.05 -8.83
C ARG A 537 5.40 3.75 -8.23
N LYS A 538 5.55 5.03 -8.54
CA LYS A 538 6.54 5.92 -7.93
C LYS A 538 5.85 7.05 -7.19
N HIS A 539 6.38 7.43 -6.04
CA HIS A 539 5.86 8.54 -5.23
C HIS A 539 6.80 9.74 -5.30
N SER A 540 6.27 10.92 -5.01
CA SER A 540 7.01 12.17 -4.91
C SER A 540 6.30 13.08 -3.92
N PHE A 541 7.01 14.07 -3.39
CA PHE A 541 6.48 15.09 -2.48
C PHE A 541 5.06 15.53 -2.85
N ARG A 542 4.10 15.26 -1.96
CA ARG A 542 2.67 15.61 -2.05
C ARG A 542 1.92 15.19 -3.32
N LYS A 543 2.40 14.15 -4.01
CA LYS A 543 1.68 13.54 -5.13
C LYS A 543 0.91 12.30 -4.66
N VAL A 544 -0.38 12.48 -4.42
CA VAL A 544 -1.30 11.43 -3.93
C VAL A 544 -2.29 11.05 -5.03
N PRO A 545 -2.53 9.75 -5.30
CA PRO A 545 -2.01 8.57 -4.60
C PRO A 545 -0.60 8.12 -5.05
N TYR A 546 -0.05 8.68 -6.12
CA TYR A 546 1.30 8.40 -6.64
C TYR A 546 1.72 9.50 -7.60
N ALA A 547 3.02 9.71 -7.80
CA ALA A 547 3.53 10.62 -8.83
C ALA A 547 3.44 10.03 -10.25
N LEU A 548 3.67 8.72 -10.35
CA LEU A 548 3.67 7.96 -11.59
C LEU A 548 3.14 6.56 -11.33
N ASN A 549 2.25 6.06 -12.17
CA ASN A 549 1.77 4.68 -12.18
C ASN A 549 1.82 4.17 -13.62
N GLN A 550 2.60 3.12 -13.85
CA GLN A 550 2.71 2.49 -15.16
C GLN A 550 2.40 1.00 -15.08
N LYS A 551 1.67 0.50 -16.07
CA LYS A 551 1.33 -0.92 -16.21
C LYS A 551 1.66 -1.36 -17.61
N PHE A 552 2.27 -2.54 -17.72
CA PHE A 552 2.53 -3.18 -18.99
C PHE A 552 2.13 -4.64 -18.90
N PHE A 553 1.36 -5.13 -19.87
CA PHE A 553 1.05 -6.55 -20.00
C PHE A 553 1.14 -6.97 -21.45
N ILE A 554 1.76 -8.13 -21.68
CA ILE A 554 1.74 -8.83 -22.95
C ILE A 554 1.07 -10.19 -22.74
N ARG A 555 0.16 -10.57 -23.63
CA ARG A 555 -0.62 -11.81 -23.57
C ARG A 555 -0.54 -12.54 -24.89
N TYR A 556 -0.41 -13.85 -24.78
CA TYR A 556 -0.39 -14.78 -25.89
C TYR A 556 -1.55 -15.76 -25.76
N ALA A 557 -2.36 -15.88 -26.80
CA ALA A 557 -3.44 -16.85 -26.90
C ALA A 557 -2.96 -18.08 -27.66
N ALA A 558 -2.87 -19.24 -27.01
CA ALA A 558 -2.22 -20.40 -27.60
C ALA A 558 -2.99 -21.00 -28.80
N ALA A 559 -4.33 -21.02 -28.73
CA ALA A 559 -5.17 -21.57 -29.80
C ALA A 559 -5.15 -20.69 -31.05
N THR A 560 -5.06 -19.38 -30.86
CA THR A 560 -5.07 -18.39 -31.95
C THR A 560 -3.67 -17.89 -32.32
N GLN A 561 -2.62 -18.21 -31.57
CA GLN A 561 -1.32 -17.54 -31.72
C GLN A 561 -1.44 -16.00 -31.69
N ALA A 562 -2.53 -15.46 -31.12
CA ALA A 562 -2.77 -14.02 -31.05
C ALA A 562 -1.85 -13.43 -29.99
N LEU A 563 -1.27 -12.27 -30.29
CA LEU A 563 -0.47 -11.50 -29.34
C LEU A 563 -1.16 -10.17 -29.08
N SER A 564 -1.44 -9.87 -27.82
CA SER A 564 -1.92 -8.56 -27.39
C SER A 564 -0.98 -7.94 -26.36
N SER A 565 -0.84 -6.62 -26.41
CA SER A 565 -0.11 -5.87 -25.40
C SER A 565 -0.83 -4.59 -25.04
N ASP A 566 -0.86 -4.28 -23.75
CA ASP A 566 -1.38 -3.03 -23.21
C ASP A 566 -0.29 -2.35 -22.39
N TYR A 567 -0.12 -1.05 -22.62
CA TYR A 567 0.69 -0.16 -21.81
C TYR A 567 -0.17 1.02 -21.35
N GLU A 568 -0.22 1.24 -20.05
CA GLU A 568 -0.88 2.37 -19.41
C GLU A 568 0.16 3.15 -18.60
N LEU A 569 0.23 4.46 -18.76
CA LEU A 569 1.04 5.38 -17.96
C LEU A 569 0.16 6.53 -17.49
N GLU A 570 0.19 6.77 -16.19
CA GLU A 570 -0.48 7.89 -15.53
C GLU A 570 0.56 8.66 -14.71
N MET A 571 0.68 9.95 -14.98
CA MET A 571 1.49 10.88 -14.20
C MET A 571 0.59 11.98 -13.69
N ILE A 572 0.51 12.17 -12.37
CA ILE A 572 -0.36 13.20 -11.80
C ILE A 572 0.37 14.53 -11.67
N ASP A 573 -0.36 15.65 -11.72
CA ASP A 573 0.17 17.01 -11.52
C ASP A 573 1.46 17.29 -12.34
N VAL A 574 1.42 17.01 -13.64
CA VAL A 574 2.55 17.26 -14.56
C VAL A 574 2.64 18.74 -14.89
N ILE A 575 1.50 19.39 -15.12
CA ILE A 575 1.38 20.83 -15.38
C ILE A 575 0.32 21.40 -14.45
N GLY A 576 0.74 22.02 -13.34
CA GLY A 576 -0.22 22.46 -12.31
C GLY A 576 -0.97 21.28 -11.71
N LYS A 577 -2.31 21.29 -11.78
CA LYS A 577 -3.19 20.19 -11.35
C LYS A 577 -3.65 19.28 -12.52
N THR A 578 -2.95 19.37 -13.65
CA THR A 578 -3.27 18.61 -14.85
C THR A 578 -2.43 17.34 -14.88
N ASP A 579 -3.10 16.20 -15.03
CA ASP A 579 -2.47 14.90 -15.15
C ASP A 579 -2.16 14.59 -16.61
N PHE A 580 -1.20 13.69 -16.83
CA PHE A 580 -0.88 13.14 -18.14
C PHE A 580 -1.16 11.65 -18.16
N LEU A 581 -1.94 11.23 -19.15
CA LEU A 581 -2.29 9.85 -19.43
C LEU A 581 -1.69 9.43 -20.77
N PHE A 582 -1.10 8.25 -20.82
CA PHE A 582 -0.64 7.65 -22.07
C PHE A 582 -1.07 6.20 -22.11
N ASN A 583 -1.79 5.83 -23.16
CA ASN A 583 -2.26 4.46 -23.36
C ASN A 583 -1.82 3.99 -24.74
N ALA A 584 -1.25 2.79 -24.80
CA ALA A 584 -0.89 2.13 -26.06
C ALA A 584 -1.37 0.67 -26.01
N GLY A 585 -2.24 0.31 -26.95
CA GLY A 585 -2.74 -1.03 -27.15
C GLY A 585 -2.30 -1.56 -28.50
N MET A 586 -1.92 -2.83 -28.57
CA MET A 586 -1.61 -3.50 -29.83
C MET A 586 -2.20 -4.90 -29.79
N ASN A 587 -2.93 -5.27 -30.85
CA ASN A 587 -3.33 -6.65 -31.09
C ASN A 587 -2.80 -7.08 -32.47
N LEU A 588 -1.88 -8.03 -32.47
CA LEU A 588 -1.32 -8.68 -33.66
C LEU A 588 -2.21 -9.87 -34.07
N PRO A 589 -2.04 -10.45 -35.28
CA PRO A 589 -3.15 -11.10 -35.98
C PRO A 589 -3.77 -12.26 -35.18
N ARG A 590 -5.10 -12.34 -35.32
CA ARG A 590 -6.11 -13.19 -34.63
C ARG A 590 -6.89 -12.55 -33.48
N ASN A 591 -6.85 -11.22 -33.28
CA ASN A 591 -7.92 -10.53 -32.55
C ASN A 591 -9.24 -10.69 -33.32
N THR A 592 -10.28 -11.24 -32.67
CA THR A 592 -11.55 -11.57 -33.34
C THR A 592 -12.63 -10.52 -33.12
N ILE A 593 -13.01 -9.81 -34.18
CA ILE A 593 -14.30 -9.11 -34.26
C ILE A 593 -15.24 -10.04 -35.03
N ASN A 594 -16.39 -10.38 -34.47
CA ASN A 594 -17.41 -11.08 -35.26
C ASN A 594 -18.14 -10.03 -36.10
N PHE A 595 -18.11 -10.14 -37.42
CA PHE A 595 -18.83 -9.25 -38.32
C PHE A 595 -19.88 -10.04 -39.09
N PHE A 596 -21.16 -9.67 -38.90
CA PHE A 596 -22.31 -10.33 -39.55
C PHE A 596 -22.84 -9.53 -40.75
N GLY A 597 -22.13 -8.46 -41.14
CA GLY A 597 -22.59 -7.46 -42.11
C GLY A 597 -23.15 -6.20 -41.44
N PHE A 598 -23.37 -5.16 -42.24
CA PHE A 598 -24.04 -3.95 -41.79
C PHE A 598 -25.56 -4.11 -41.69
N GLY A 599 -26.12 -3.52 -40.64
CA GLY A 599 -27.55 -3.43 -40.39
C GLY A 599 -28.03 -4.25 -39.20
N ASN A 600 -29.24 -3.89 -38.78
CA ASN A 600 -29.90 -4.47 -37.61
C ASN A 600 -30.57 -5.82 -37.91
N GLU A 601 -30.83 -6.16 -39.18
CA GLU A 601 -31.53 -7.39 -39.59
C GLU A 601 -30.61 -8.40 -40.27
N THR A 602 -29.32 -8.37 -39.95
CA THR A 602 -28.36 -9.35 -40.45
C THR A 602 -28.70 -10.75 -39.96
N ILE A 603 -28.60 -11.75 -40.83
CA ILE A 603 -29.01 -13.13 -40.54
C ILE A 603 -27.81 -13.93 -40.02
N PHE A 604 -27.97 -14.57 -38.87
CA PHE A 604 -27.12 -15.67 -38.41
C PHE A 604 -27.86 -16.98 -38.67
N ASP A 605 -27.51 -17.66 -39.76
CA ASP A 605 -28.26 -18.79 -40.30
C ASP A 605 -27.68 -20.14 -39.82
N ASP A 606 -28.30 -20.73 -38.80
CA ASP A 606 -28.03 -22.11 -38.36
C ASP A 606 -28.63 -23.17 -39.32
N VAL A 607 -29.60 -22.82 -40.17
CA VAL A 607 -30.29 -23.72 -41.11
C VAL A 607 -29.36 -24.15 -42.25
N ASN A 608 -28.49 -23.24 -42.73
CA ASN A 608 -27.45 -23.53 -43.72
C ASN A 608 -26.10 -23.99 -43.10
N LYS A 609 -26.06 -24.31 -41.80
CA LYS A 609 -24.88 -24.82 -41.05
C LYS A 609 -23.61 -23.95 -41.14
N ARG A 610 -23.70 -22.63 -41.33
CA ARG A 610 -22.50 -21.77 -41.36
C ARG A 610 -21.92 -21.66 -39.95
N SER A 611 -20.70 -22.18 -39.75
CA SER A 611 -19.96 -22.02 -38.49
C SER A 611 -19.76 -20.54 -38.15
N ILE A 612 -19.73 -20.22 -36.85
CA ILE A 612 -19.34 -18.89 -36.35
C ILE A 612 -18.00 -18.41 -36.91
N ASP A 613 -17.11 -19.34 -37.28
CA ASP A 613 -15.83 -19.03 -37.92
C ASP A 613 -15.98 -18.23 -39.21
N PHE A 614 -17.09 -18.39 -39.94
CA PHE A 614 -17.37 -17.60 -41.13
C PHE A 614 -17.51 -16.11 -40.82
N PHE A 615 -18.02 -15.75 -39.64
CA PHE A 615 -18.23 -14.36 -39.24
C PHE A 615 -17.06 -13.78 -38.45
N ARG A 616 -16.08 -14.59 -38.04
CA ARG A 616 -14.92 -14.13 -37.25
C ARG A 616 -13.89 -13.43 -38.13
N THR A 617 -13.79 -12.12 -38.02
CA THR A 617 -12.77 -11.32 -38.71
C THR A 617 -11.49 -11.24 -37.90
N ARG A 618 -10.35 -11.45 -38.58
CA ARG A 618 -9.02 -11.32 -38.00
C ARG A 618 -8.37 -10.03 -38.47
N LEU A 619 -8.06 -9.15 -37.53
CA LEU A 619 -7.57 -7.80 -37.76
C LEU A 619 -6.32 -7.55 -36.91
N LYS A 620 -5.35 -6.80 -37.46
CA LYS A 620 -4.29 -6.15 -36.68
C LYS A 620 -4.75 -4.74 -36.32
N ASN A 621 -4.62 -4.35 -35.05
CA ASN A 621 -4.85 -2.97 -34.64
C ASN A 621 -3.80 -2.48 -33.65
N VAL A 622 -3.47 -1.19 -33.76
CA VAL A 622 -2.65 -0.45 -32.81
C VAL A 622 -3.37 0.85 -32.49
N ASP A 623 -3.58 1.13 -31.22
CA ASP A 623 -4.25 2.32 -30.73
C ASP A 623 -3.33 3.01 -29.72
N VAL A 624 -3.04 4.30 -29.93
CA VAL A 624 -2.15 5.08 -29.06
C VAL A 624 -2.78 6.43 -28.76
N ASN A 625 -2.94 6.78 -27.49
CA ASN A 625 -3.41 8.09 -27.08
C ASN A 625 -2.51 8.70 -25.99
N ALA A 626 -2.40 10.03 -26.04
CA ALA A 626 -1.73 10.84 -25.03
C ALA A 626 -2.70 11.95 -24.61
N LEU A 627 -3.19 11.93 -23.38
CA LEU A 627 -4.27 12.79 -22.92
C LEU A 627 -3.80 13.64 -21.73
N LEU A 628 -4.23 14.90 -21.71
CA LEU A 628 -4.19 15.75 -20.52
C LEU A 628 -5.53 15.60 -19.79
N ARG A 629 -5.50 15.19 -18.52
CA ARG A 629 -6.69 15.05 -17.68
C ARG A 629 -6.80 16.20 -16.69
N PHE A 630 -7.95 16.85 -16.70
CA PHE A 630 -8.33 17.93 -15.80
C PHE A 630 -9.38 17.42 -14.80
N SER A 631 -9.12 17.63 -13.52
CA SER A 631 -10.08 17.35 -12.45
C SER A 631 -10.98 18.57 -12.24
N LEU A 632 -12.25 18.48 -12.65
CA LEU A 632 -13.26 19.53 -12.58
C LEU A 632 -14.16 19.30 -11.35
N GLY A 633 -13.56 19.32 -10.16
CA GLY A 633 -14.19 18.94 -8.90
C GLY A 633 -13.77 17.55 -8.43
N SER A 634 -14.43 17.02 -7.40
CA SER A 634 -14.03 15.75 -6.75
C SER A 634 -14.43 14.48 -7.49
N SER A 635 -15.38 14.58 -8.43
CA SER A 635 -15.99 13.42 -9.10
C SER A 635 -16.02 13.54 -10.62
N PHE A 636 -15.54 14.65 -11.19
CA PHE A 636 -15.61 14.91 -12.63
C PHE A 636 -14.22 15.08 -13.23
N ASN A 637 -13.90 14.25 -14.23
CA ASN A 637 -12.66 14.31 -14.97
C ASN A 637 -12.95 14.54 -16.45
N ALA A 638 -12.21 15.46 -17.07
CA ALA A 638 -12.20 15.67 -18.51
C ALA A 638 -10.79 15.40 -19.04
N SER A 639 -10.64 14.52 -20.02
CA SER A 639 -9.35 14.17 -20.62
C SER A 639 -9.37 14.49 -22.11
N ILE A 640 -8.35 15.18 -22.62
CA ILE A 640 -8.26 15.56 -24.03
C ILE A 640 -6.86 15.39 -24.59
N GLY A 641 -6.74 14.95 -25.84
CA GLY A 641 -5.46 14.88 -26.54
C GLY A 641 -5.51 14.09 -27.84
N PRO A 642 -4.36 13.90 -28.50
CA PRO A 642 -4.27 13.13 -29.73
C PRO A 642 -4.54 11.63 -29.52
N PHE A 643 -5.20 11.04 -30.52
CA PHE A 643 -5.45 9.61 -30.64
C PHE A 643 -5.04 9.13 -32.03
N PHE A 644 -4.00 8.31 -32.08
CA PHE A 644 -3.54 7.60 -33.27
C PHE A 644 -4.13 6.20 -33.32
N SER A 645 -4.55 5.76 -34.51
CA SER A 645 -4.98 4.37 -34.72
C SER A 645 -4.49 3.82 -36.05
N TYR A 646 -4.14 2.54 -36.05
CA TYR A 646 -3.70 1.78 -37.22
C TYR A 646 -4.49 0.48 -37.30
N TYR A 647 -4.96 0.14 -38.49
CA TYR A 647 -5.74 -1.05 -38.78
C TYR A 647 -5.22 -1.72 -40.06
N HIS A 648 -5.18 -3.06 -40.04
CA HIS A 648 -4.86 -3.83 -41.24
C HIS A 648 -5.58 -5.18 -41.24
N LEU A 649 -6.43 -5.36 -42.25
CA LEU A 649 -7.13 -6.61 -42.54
C LEU A 649 -6.34 -7.41 -43.58
N GLU A 650 -5.75 -8.52 -43.18
CA GLU A 650 -4.99 -9.38 -44.08
C GLU A 650 -5.92 -10.39 -44.78
N ARG A 651 -5.91 -10.40 -46.12
CA ARG A 651 -6.78 -11.27 -46.93
C ARG A 651 -6.53 -12.75 -46.69
N ASP A 652 -5.26 -13.18 -46.72
CA ASP A 652 -4.84 -14.58 -46.50
C ASP A 652 -5.24 -15.06 -45.09
N LYS A 653 -5.18 -14.18 -44.10
CA LYS A 653 -5.60 -14.50 -42.73
C LYS A 653 -7.12 -14.60 -42.60
N ASN A 654 -7.88 -14.12 -43.58
CA ASN A 654 -9.34 -14.14 -43.55
C ASN A 654 -9.99 -15.16 -44.50
N GLU A 655 -9.22 -16.08 -45.10
CA GLU A 655 -9.78 -17.14 -45.96
C GLU A 655 -10.91 -17.92 -45.26
N GLY A 656 -12.00 -18.18 -46.00
CA GLY A 656 -13.20 -18.85 -45.50
C GLY A 656 -14.11 -18.00 -44.60
N ARG A 657 -13.83 -16.71 -44.42
CA ARG A 657 -14.68 -15.76 -43.67
C ARG A 657 -15.46 -14.84 -44.60
N ILE A 658 -16.52 -14.22 -44.08
CA ILE A 658 -17.35 -13.24 -44.78
C ILE A 658 -16.52 -12.07 -45.32
N THR A 659 -15.48 -11.65 -44.59
CA THR A 659 -14.59 -10.55 -45.00
C THR A 659 -13.65 -10.92 -46.15
N TYR A 660 -13.47 -12.21 -46.47
CA TYR A 660 -12.80 -12.65 -47.70
C TYR A 660 -13.63 -12.33 -48.96
N PHE A 661 -14.95 -12.18 -48.77
CA PHE A 661 -15.93 -11.87 -49.81
C PHE A 661 -16.49 -10.44 -49.59
N PRO A 662 -15.70 -9.38 -49.82
CA PRO A 662 -16.06 -8.02 -49.41
C PRO A 662 -17.40 -7.54 -49.95
N VAL A 663 -17.73 -7.85 -51.21
CA VAL A 663 -19.01 -7.48 -51.82
C VAL A 663 -20.20 -8.11 -51.09
N LEU A 664 -20.11 -9.38 -50.68
CA LEU A 664 -21.14 -10.06 -49.88
C LEU A 664 -21.31 -9.40 -48.51
N ALA A 665 -20.22 -8.89 -47.95
CA ALA A 665 -20.15 -8.27 -46.64
C ALA A 665 -20.57 -6.79 -46.63
N GLY A 666 -20.83 -6.20 -47.80
CA GLY A 666 -21.07 -4.75 -47.95
C GLY A 666 -19.80 -3.91 -47.74
N LEU A 667 -18.63 -4.47 -48.06
CA LEU A 667 -17.32 -3.83 -47.90
C LEU A 667 -16.77 -3.41 -49.27
N ASP A 668 -16.02 -2.31 -49.30
CA ASP A 668 -15.33 -1.85 -50.49
C ASP A 668 -14.13 -2.75 -50.82
N SER A 669 -14.28 -3.59 -51.84
CA SER A 669 -13.26 -4.54 -52.27
C SER A 669 -11.94 -3.91 -52.71
N SER A 670 -11.92 -2.62 -53.04
CA SER A 670 -10.71 -1.91 -53.50
C SER A 670 -9.84 -1.39 -52.36
N THR A 671 -10.41 -1.18 -51.16
CA THR A 671 -9.69 -0.57 -50.03
C THR A 671 -9.68 -1.40 -48.75
N VAL A 672 -10.53 -2.44 -48.64
CA VAL A 672 -10.75 -3.19 -47.38
C VAL A 672 -9.50 -3.87 -46.82
N TYR A 673 -8.56 -4.30 -47.68
CA TYR A 673 -7.32 -4.98 -47.28
C TYR A 673 -6.13 -4.03 -47.13
N GLU A 674 -6.31 -2.76 -47.49
CA GLU A 674 -5.25 -1.76 -47.38
C GLU A 674 -4.98 -1.38 -45.93
N ARG A 675 -3.81 -0.81 -45.68
CA ARG A 675 -3.43 -0.32 -44.35
C ARG A 675 -4.16 0.99 -44.10
N LYS A 676 -4.88 1.09 -42.98
CA LYS A 676 -5.63 2.29 -42.63
C LYS A 676 -5.02 2.94 -41.39
N THR A 677 -4.68 4.22 -41.50
CA THR A 677 -3.98 5.00 -40.47
C THR A 677 -4.73 6.29 -40.21
N TYR A 678 -4.98 6.59 -38.94
CA TYR A 678 -5.73 7.76 -38.54
C TYR A 678 -5.04 8.51 -37.40
N LEU A 679 -5.24 9.82 -37.38
CA LEU A 679 -4.87 10.68 -36.27
C LEU A 679 -5.93 11.77 -36.07
N GLY A 680 -6.31 12.00 -34.83
CA GLY A 680 -7.18 13.13 -34.49
C GLY A 680 -7.41 13.27 -33.00
N PRO A 681 -8.28 14.21 -32.58
CA PRO A 681 -8.54 14.46 -31.18
C PRO A 681 -9.43 13.38 -30.55
N LEU A 682 -9.19 13.14 -29.26
CA LEU A 682 -10.02 12.35 -28.36
C LEU A 682 -10.36 13.20 -27.14
N LEU A 683 -11.65 13.24 -26.80
CA LEU A 683 -12.18 13.83 -25.58
C LEU A 683 -12.94 12.76 -24.78
N GLU A 684 -12.59 12.62 -23.50
CA GLU A 684 -13.23 11.70 -22.56
C GLU A 684 -13.74 12.48 -21.36
N LEU A 685 -15.02 12.30 -21.04
CA LEU A 685 -15.66 12.89 -19.87
C LEU A 685 -16.09 11.75 -18.94
N ASP A 686 -15.71 11.81 -17.67
CA ASP A 686 -16.02 10.78 -16.67
C ASP A 686 -16.52 11.44 -15.39
N TYR A 687 -17.78 11.21 -15.05
CA TYR A 687 -18.39 11.64 -13.79
C TYR A 687 -18.72 10.41 -12.96
N ASP A 688 -18.01 10.16 -11.86
CA ASP A 688 -18.16 8.95 -11.05
C ASP A 688 -18.47 9.29 -9.58
N LYS A 689 -19.68 8.89 -9.14
CA LYS A 689 -20.16 9.00 -7.76
C LYS A 689 -20.58 7.65 -7.18
N ARG A 690 -20.08 6.55 -7.74
CA ARG A 690 -20.35 5.21 -7.20
C ARG A 690 -19.65 5.02 -5.85
N ASN A 691 -20.29 4.28 -4.96
CA ASN A 691 -19.76 4.02 -3.62
C ASN A 691 -18.67 2.94 -3.56
N GLY A 692 -18.37 2.26 -4.67
CA GLY A 692 -17.39 1.19 -4.75
C GLY A 692 -16.83 1.01 -6.15
N ARG A 693 -15.78 0.19 -6.27
CA ARG A 693 -15.11 -0.13 -7.56
C ARG A 693 -15.38 -1.54 -8.07
N VAL A 694 -15.57 -2.50 -7.17
CA VAL A 694 -15.78 -3.92 -7.49
C VAL A 694 -17.24 -4.29 -7.27
N PHE A 695 -17.73 -4.19 -6.04
CA PHE A 695 -19.13 -4.35 -5.70
C PHE A 695 -19.76 -2.97 -5.49
N ILE A 696 -20.61 -2.55 -6.43
CA ILE A 696 -21.28 -1.24 -6.42
C ILE A 696 -22.73 -1.45 -5.98
N THR A 697 -23.15 -0.75 -4.94
CA THR A 697 -24.48 -0.90 -4.34
C THR A 697 -25.29 0.39 -4.40
N ASP A 698 -24.64 1.55 -4.51
CA ASP A 698 -25.28 2.87 -4.64
C ASP A 698 -24.42 3.81 -5.50
N GLY A 699 -25.04 4.87 -6.00
CA GLY A 699 -24.43 5.93 -6.79
C GLY A 699 -24.59 5.73 -8.30
N TYR A 700 -23.88 6.55 -9.06
CA TYR A 700 -24.03 6.61 -10.52
C TYR A 700 -22.73 7.03 -11.18
N ARG A 701 -22.60 6.68 -12.47
CA ARG A 701 -21.47 7.07 -13.32
C ARG A 701 -21.97 7.47 -14.70
N MET A 702 -21.50 8.61 -15.19
CA MET A 702 -21.73 9.06 -16.56
C MET A 702 -20.40 9.11 -17.31
N GLN A 703 -20.36 8.53 -18.50
CA GLN A 703 -19.19 8.53 -19.35
C GLN A 703 -19.54 9.02 -20.75
N ALA A 704 -18.67 9.82 -21.34
CA ALA A 704 -18.76 10.19 -22.76
C ALA A 704 -17.38 10.12 -23.41
N ARG A 705 -17.32 9.57 -24.62
CA ARG A 705 -16.11 9.46 -25.44
C ARG A 705 -16.39 9.98 -26.84
N LEU A 706 -15.69 11.05 -27.21
CA LEU A 706 -15.88 11.77 -28.46
C LEU A 706 -14.55 11.73 -29.22
N THR A 707 -14.55 11.23 -30.44
CA THR A 707 -13.35 11.17 -31.28
C THR A 707 -13.65 11.65 -32.69
N TYR A 708 -12.70 12.38 -33.25
CA TYR A 708 -12.62 12.67 -34.67
C TYR A 708 -11.29 12.12 -35.18
N GLN A 709 -11.29 11.45 -36.31
CA GLN A 709 -10.14 10.75 -36.86
C GLN A 709 -9.95 11.16 -38.32
N LYS A 710 -8.82 11.81 -38.61
CA LYS A 710 -8.42 12.16 -39.97
C LYS A 710 -7.60 11.03 -40.59
N GLY A 711 -7.93 10.64 -41.81
CA GLY A 711 -7.14 9.68 -42.57
C GLY A 711 -5.75 10.22 -42.94
N LEU A 712 -4.72 9.41 -42.75
CA LEU A 712 -3.32 9.77 -43.05
C LEU A 712 -2.78 9.18 -44.36
N ASN A 713 -3.60 8.44 -45.10
CA ASN A 713 -3.24 7.86 -46.39
C ASN A 713 -4.46 7.79 -47.32
N ASP A 714 -4.22 7.45 -48.59
CA ASP A 714 -5.23 7.44 -49.66
C ASP A 714 -6.36 6.42 -49.44
N PHE A 715 -6.20 5.47 -48.51
CA PHE A 715 -7.16 4.42 -48.20
C PHE A 715 -7.93 4.65 -46.90
N SER A 716 -7.63 5.75 -46.19
CA SER A 716 -8.21 6.10 -44.89
C SER A 716 -9.13 7.29 -45.05
N ASN A 717 -10.43 7.12 -44.83
CA ASN A 717 -11.40 8.21 -44.87
C ASN A 717 -11.55 8.89 -43.49
N ASP A 718 -11.90 10.17 -43.49
CA ASP A 718 -12.23 10.89 -42.26
C ASP A 718 -13.54 10.38 -41.65
N TRP A 719 -13.54 10.20 -40.32
CA TRP A 719 -14.71 9.76 -39.57
C TRP A 719 -14.71 10.30 -38.14
N GLY A 720 -15.87 10.30 -37.51
CA GLY A 720 -16.05 10.66 -36.11
C GLY A 720 -16.92 9.65 -35.39
N GLN A 721 -16.74 9.52 -34.07
CA GLN A 721 -17.53 8.66 -33.21
C GLN A 721 -17.77 9.29 -31.85
N TYR A 722 -19.03 9.26 -31.43
CA TYR A 722 -19.53 9.92 -30.25
C TYR A 722 -20.34 8.92 -29.44
N ASN A 723 -19.81 8.49 -28.29
CA ASN A 723 -20.44 7.51 -27.40
C ASN A 723 -20.74 8.16 -26.06
N ALA A 724 -21.88 7.82 -25.46
CA ALA A 724 -22.21 8.22 -24.09
C ALA A 724 -23.04 7.15 -23.39
N ASP A 725 -22.80 6.95 -22.10
CA ASP A 725 -23.65 6.11 -21.25
C ASP A 725 -23.75 6.61 -19.80
N LEU A 726 -24.86 6.25 -19.16
CA LEU A 726 -25.19 6.52 -17.77
C LEU A 726 -25.49 5.19 -17.07
N SER A 727 -24.74 4.91 -16.01
CA SER A 727 -24.93 3.78 -15.11
C SER A 727 -25.46 4.27 -13.76
N TYR A 728 -26.57 3.71 -13.28
CA TYR A 728 -27.19 4.02 -12.00
C TYR A 728 -27.32 2.75 -11.16
N PHE A 729 -26.97 2.85 -9.87
CA PHE A 729 -27.03 1.75 -8.91
C PHE A 729 -27.82 2.18 -7.68
N LYS A 730 -28.71 1.31 -7.20
CA LYS A 730 -29.45 1.56 -5.97
C LYS A 730 -29.74 0.29 -5.20
N SER A 731 -29.35 0.28 -3.92
CA SER A 731 -29.82 -0.74 -2.99
C SER A 731 -31.30 -0.50 -2.68
N LEU A 732 -32.14 -1.49 -2.99
CA LEU A 732 -33.58 -1.45 -2.79
C LEU A 732 -34.00 -1.89 -1.38
N ILE A 733 -33.11 -2.58 -0.65
CA ILE A 733 -33.35 -3.04 0.72
C ILE A 733 -32.13 -2.77 1.63
N PRO A 734 -32.31 -2.72 2.96
CA PRO A 734 -31.20 -2.62 3.91
C PRO A 734 -30.17 -3.75 3.76
N ASN A 735 -28.93 -3.51 4.19
CA ASN A 735 -27.79 -4.44 4.11
C ASN A 735 -27.35 -4.81 2.68
N GLU A 736 -27.66 -3.97 1.69
CA GLU A 736 -27.18 -4.10 0.31
C GLU A 736 -27.52 -5.45 -0.34
N ARG A 737 -28.58 -6.10 0.14
CA ARG A 737 -28.95 -7.45 -0.27
C ARG A 737 -29.61 -7.49 -1.64
N LEU A 738 -30.31 -6.42 -2.05
CA LEU A 738 -30.96 -6.32 -3.35
C LEU A 738 -30.55 -5.01 -4.01
N VAL A 739 -29.78 -5.09 -5.09
CA VAL A 739 -29.27 -3.93 -5.82
C VAL A 739 -29.88 -3.90 -7.22
N LEU A 740 -30.51 -2.78 -7.55
CA LEU A 740 -30.90 -2.42 -8.90
C LEU A 740 -29.73 -1.75 -9.61
N ALA A 741 -29.39 -2.21 -10.80
CA ALA A 741 -28.41 -1.61 -11.69
C ALA A 741 -29.08 -1.31 -13.03
N VAL A 742 -28.99 -0.06 -13.49
CA VAL A 742 -29.58 0.42 -14.75
C VAL A 742 -28.51 1.12 -15.57
N ARG A 743 -28.27 0.69 -16.80
CA ARG A 743 -27.40 1.37 -17.75
C ARG A 743 -28.18 1.78 -18.98
N VAL A 744 -27.99 3.01 -19.43
CA VAL A 744 -28.56 3.52 -20.68
C VAL A 744 -27.44 4.17 -21.45
N GLY A 745 -27.29 3.84 -22.73
CA GLY A 745 -26.23 4.42 -23.53
C GLY A 745 -26.49 4.30 -25.02
N GLY A 746 -25.61 4.94 -25.79
CA GLY A 746 -25.68 4.93 -27.24
C GLY A 746 -24.46 5.56 -27.87
N GLY A 747 -24.43 5.48 -29.20
CA GLY A 747 -23.33 6.01 -29.98
C GLY A 747 -23.75 6.37 -31.39
N VAL A 748 -23.03 7.32 -31.98
CA VAL A 748 -23.21 7.79 -33.35
C VAL A 748 -21.85 7.89 -34.01
N ASN A 749 -21.74 7.33 -35.21
CA ASN A 749 -20.64 7.54 -36.13
C ASN A 749 -21.06 8.54 -37.22
N THR A 750 -20.10 9.33 -37.68
CA THR A 750 -20.26 10.30 -38.78
C THR A 750 -19.10 10.18 -39.77
N GLY A 751 -19.30 10.58 -41.02
CA GLY A 751 -18.28 10.44 -42.07
C GLY A 751 -18.25 9.02 -42.63
N LYS A 752 -17.12 8.62 -43.24
CA LYS A 752 -16.96 7.30 -43.87
C LYS A 752 -16.08 6.42 -42.97
N PHE A 753 -16.71 5.66 -42.09
CA PHE A 753 -16.02 4.74 -41.18
C PHE A 753 -15.97 3.31 -41.75
N GLU A 754 -15.06 2.50 -41.23
CA GLU A 754 -14.86 1.10 -41.61
C GLU A 754 -15.69 0.16 -40.74
N PHE A 755 -15.98 -1.07 -41.19
CA PHE A 755 -16.86 -1.97 -40.44
C PHE A 755 -16.38 -2.25 -38.99
N TYR A 756 -15.07 -2.29 -38.75
CA TYR A 756 -14.50 -2.47 -37.39
C TYR A 756 -14.57 -1.22 -36.51
N GLN A 757 -14.97 -0.07 -37.06
CA GLN A 757 -15.26 1.18 -36.35
C GLN A 757 -16.76 1.38 -36.09
N SER A 758 -17.62 0.46 -36.55
CA SER A 758 -19.09 0.56 -36.41
C SER A 758 -19.54 0.67 -34.96
N GLN A 759 -20.76 1.18 -34.77
CA GLN A 759 -21.49 1.01 -33.53
C GLN A 759 -21.99 -0.43 -33.41
N PHE A 760 -21.63 -1.12 -32.34
CA PHE A 760 -21.93 -2.54 -32.16
C PHE A 760 -22.80 -2.85 -30.95
N LEU A 761 -23.89 -3.60 -31.18
CA LEU A 761 -24.51 -4.38 -30.11
C LEU A 761 -23.73 -5.67 -29.90
N SER A 762 -23.24 -5.86 -28.69
CA SER A 762 -22.29 -6.91 -28.33
C SER A 762 -22.72 -7.66 -27.07
N GLY A 763 -22.74 -8.99 -27.17
CA GLY A 763 -23.13 -9.95 -26.13
C GLY A 763 -22.50 -9.77 -24.76
N THR A 764 -21.31 -9.19 -24.69
CA THR A 764 -20.55 -9.04 -23.45
C THR A 764 -20.50 -7.60 -22.92
N GLU A 765 -21.09 -6.65 -23.63
CA GLU A 765 -20.94 -5.21 -23.35
C GLU A 765 -22.27 -4.50 -23.15
N ASN A 766 -23.27 -4.77 -24.00
CA ASN A 766 -24.52 -3.99 -24.01
C ASN A 766 -25.77 -4.79 -24.42
N LEU A 767 -25.65 -6.04 -24.90
CA LEU A 767 -26.81 -6.85 -25.30
C LEU A 767 -26.57 -8.37 -25.08
N ARG A 768 -26.68 -8.84 -23.83
CA ARG A 768 -26.53 -10.27 -23.49
C ARG A 768 -27.59 -11.12 -24.19
N GLY A 769 -27.30 -12.41 -24.39
CA GLY A 769 -28.16 -13.32 -25.17
C GLY A 769 -27.85 -13.35 -26.67
N TYR A 770 -26.96 -12.48 -27.14
CA TYR A 770 -26.41 -12.50 -28.50
C TYR A 770 -24.89 -12.69 -28.46
N ARG A 771 -24.28 -12.96 -29.62
CA ARG A 771 -22.82 -13.08 -29.75
C ARG A 771 -22.14 -11.70 -29.62
N LYS A 772 -20.83 -11.69 -29.36
CA LYS A 772 -20.03 -10.45 -29.42
C LYS A 772 -20.13 -9.83 -30.81
N PHE A 773 -20.20 -8.49 -30.88
CA PHE A 773 -20.25 -7.72 -32.13
C PHE A 773 -21.38 -8.15 -33.10
N ARG A 774 -22.56 -8.52 -32.57
CA ARG A 774 -23.62 -9.17 -33.36
C ARG A 774 -24.25 -8.27 -34.43
N PHE A 775 -24.54 -7.03 -34.08
CA PHE A 775 -25.20 -6.07 -34.98
C PHE A 775 -24.33 -4.84 -35.14
N ALA A 776 -24.12 -4.39 -36.39
CA ALA A 776 -23.25 -3.28 -36.74
C ALA A 776 -24.04 -2.17 -37.45
N GLY A 777 -23.82 -0.91 -37.08
CA GLY A 777 -24.45 0.23 -37.75
C GLY A 777 -23.70 1.55 -37.53
N ASP A 778 -24.26 2.63 -38.06
CA ASP A 778 -23.77 4.00 -37.85
C ASP A 778 -24.18 4.54 -36.49
N LYS A 779 -25.33 4.09 -35.97
CA LYS A 779 -25.91 4.55 -34.70
C LYS A 779 -26.30 3.35 -33.85
N MET A 780 -26.27 3.51 -32.53
CA MET A 780 -26.70 2.50 -31.57
C MET A 780 -27.36 3.13 -30.35
N ALA A 781 -28.34 2.44 -29.78
CA ALA A 781 -28.89 2.72 -28.47
C ALA A 781 -29.13 1.41 -27.73
N PHE A 782 -28.91 1.41 -26.42
CA PHE A 782 -29.15 0.26 -25.56
C PHE A 782 -29.60 0.65 -24.15
N ASN A 783 -30.25 -0.30 -23.50
CA ASN A 783 -30.57 -0.27 -22.08
C ASN A 783 -30.26 -1.63 -21.46
N ASN A 784 -29.57 -1.63 -20.32
CA ASN A 784 -29.33 -2.82 -19.50
C ASN A 784 -30.01 -2.62 -18.15
N LEU A 785 -30.86 -3.55 -17.79
CA LEU A 785 -31.50 -3.64 -16.49
C LEU A 785 -31.00 -4.89 -15.79
N GLU A 786 -30.47 -4.75 -14.57
CA GLU A 786 -29.96 -5.88 -13.79
C GLU A 786 -30.37 -5.76 -12.33
N LEU A 787 -30.90 -6.84 -11.78
CA LEU A 787 -31.26 -6.97 -10.38
C LEU A 787 -30.31 -8.00 -9.74
N ARG A 788 -29.60 -7.59 -8.69
CA ARG A 788 -28.60 -8.41 -7.99
C ARG A 788 -29.10 -8.73 -6.59
N LEU A 789 -29.28 -10.00 -6.28
CA LEU A 789 -29.68 -10.49 -4.97
C LEU A 789 -28.51 -11.20 -4.31
N LYS A 790 -27.99 -10.67 -3.20
CA LYS A 790 -27.04 -11.37 -2.32
C LYS A 790 -27.82 -12.38 -1.47
N LEU A 791 -27.60 -13.66 -1.71
CA LEU A 791 -28.32 -14.75 -1.03
C LEU A 791 -27.74 -14.99 0.36
N THR A 792 -26.43 -15.17 0.44
CA THR A 792 -25.74 -15.47 1.68
C THR A 792 -24.28 -15.05 1.60
N GLU A 793 -23.67 -14.98 2.77
CA GLU A 793 -22.22 -14.98 2.89
C GLU A 793 -21.75 -16.41 3.12
N PHE A 794 -20.56 -16.73 2.62
CA PHE A 794 -19.91 -17.99 2.88
C PHE A 794 -18.55 -17.75 3.51
N GLN A 795 -18.12 -18.71 4.33
CA GLN A 795 -16.82 -18.73 4.97
C GLN A 795 -16.16 -20.05 4.60
N THR A 796 -15.09 -19.99 3.80
CA THR A 796 -14.24 -21.16 3.53
C THR A 796 -12.99 -21.11 4.39
N TYR A 797 -12.24 -22.20 4.44
CA TYR A 797 -10.90 -22.16 5.03
C TYR A 797 -9.98 -21.15 4.33
N LEU A 798 -10.18 -20.77 3.06
CA LEU A 798 -9.24 -19.85 2.40
C LEU A 798 -9.66 -18.37 2.44
N TYR A 799 -10.96 -18.07 2.46
CA TYR A 799 -11.51 -16.72 2.38
C TYR A 799 -13.01 -16.69 2.73
N THR A 800 -13.50 -15.51 3.09
CA THR A 800 -14.94 -15.19 3.15
C THR A 800 -15.42 -14.64 1.81
N GLY A 801 -16.72 -14.56 1.59
CA GLY A 801 -17.26 -13.89 0.42
C GLY A 801 -18.78 -13.89 0.37
N GLY A 802 -19.32 -13.18 -0.61
CA GLY A 802 -20.75 -13.21 -0.92
C GLY A 802 -21.04 -14.15 -2.08
N ILE A 803 -22.16 -14.87 -2.02
CA ILE A 803 -22.75 -15.52 -3.18
C ILE A 803 -24.17 -14.98 -3.39
N GLY A 804 -24.55 -14.80 -4.65
CA GLY A 804 -25.85 -14.27 -4.98
C GLY A 804 -26.33 -14.64 -6.38
N LEU A 805 -27.52 -14.18 -6.68
CA LEU A 805 -28.16 -14.28 -7.98
C LEU A 805 -28.13 -12.92 -8.68
N GLN A 806 -28.17 -12.96 -10.00
CA GLN A 806 -28.46 -11.81 -10.84
C GLN A 806 -29.54 -12.19 -11.84
N VAL A 807 -30.45 -11.26 -12.11
CA VAL A 807 -31.43 -11.37 -13.20
C VAL A 807 -31.27 -10.12 -14.05
N PHE A 808 -31.30 -10.27 -15.36
CA PHE A 808 -31.10 -9.13 -16.25
C PHE A 808 -32.03 -9.16 -17.47
N HIS A 809 -32.26 -7.97 -18.00
CA HIS A 809 -32.98 -7.71 -19.23
C HIS A 809 -32.29 -6.57 -19.99
N ASP A 810 -31.83 -6.88 -21.20
CA ASP A 810 -31.12 -5.98 -22.08
C ASP A 810 -31.96 -5.70 -23.32
N ILE A 811 -31.98 -4.46 -23.76
CA ILE A 811 -32.62 -4.01 -24.99
C ILE A 811 -31.61 -3.21 -25.81
N GLY A 812 -31.56 -3.42 -27.12
CA GLY A 812 -30.70 -2.62 -27.99
C GLY A 812 -31.15 -2.61 -29.44
N ARG A 813 -30.71 -1.57 -30.16
CA ARG A 813 -30.89 -1.44 -31.60
C ARG A 813 -29.69 -0.71 -32.23
N VAL A 814 -29.33 -1.13 -33.43
CA VAL A 814 -28.46 -0.36 -34.33
C VAL A 814 -29.27 0.21 -35.49
N TRP A 815 -28.79 1.31 -36.06
CA TRP A 815 -29.30 1.87 -37.31
C TRP A 815 -28.16 1.94 -38.32
N TYR A 816 -28.47 1.67 -39.59
CA TYR A 816 -27.56 1.82 -40.71
C TYR A 816 -28.29 2.59 -41.81
N ASP A 817 -27.72 3.68 -42.30
CA ASP A 817 -28.43 4.66 -43.13
C ASP A 817 -28.93 4.05 -44.46
N GLU A 818 -28.24 3.03 -45.00
CA GLU A 818 -28.67 2.32 -46.22
C GLU A 818 -29.75 1.25 -45.98
N LYS A 819 -30.08 0.92 -44.72
CA LYS A 819 -31.04 -0.15 -44.37
C LYS A 819 -32.02 0.28 -43.28
N LYS A 820 -33.30 0.33 -43.61
CA LYS A 820 -34.37 0.57 -42.63
C LYS A 820 -34.69 -0.71 -41.86
N SER A 821 -34.82 -0.59 -40.54
CA SER A 821 -35.25 -1.66 -39.64
C SER A 821 -35.96 -1.02 -38.47
N ASN A 822 -37.08 -1.55 -38.00
CA ASN A 822 -37.79 -1.09 -36.80
C ASN A 822 -37.64 -2.03 -35.58
N ILE A 823 -36.79 -3.04 -35.71
CA ILE A 823 -36.67 -4.12 -34.74
C ILE A 823 -35.80 -3.69 -33.56
N TRP A 824 -36.30 -3.86 -32.34
CA TRP A 824 -35.51 -3.82 -31.11
C TRP A 824 -35.16 -5.24 -30.68
N TYR A 825 -33.90 -5.49 -30.34
CA TYR A 825 -33.43 -6.77 -29.83
C TYR A 825 -33.45 -6.76 -28.32
N ASN A 826 -33.99 -7.83 -27.76
CA ASN A 826 -34.02 -8.05 -26.33
C ASN A 826 -33.25 -9.33 -26.02
N GLY A 827 -32.56 -9.34 -24.89
CA GLY A 827 -31.98 -10.54 -24.32
C GLY A 827 -32.13 -10.50 -22.82
N TYR A 828 -32.46 -11.64 -22.22
CA TYR A 828 -32.74 -11.72 -20.80
C TYR A 828 -32.16 -12.99 -20.22
N GLY A 829 -31.93 -13.02 -18.93
CA GLY A 829 -31.32 -14.18 -18.32
C GLY A 829 -31.17 -14.07 -16.82
N LEU A 830 -30.57 -15.12 -16.29
CA LEU A 830 -30.29 -15.25 -14.87
C LEU A 830 -28.89 -15.82 -14.69
N GLY A 831 -28.27 -15.50 -13.57
CA GLY A 831 -26.94 -16.00 -13.25
C GLY A 831 -26.69 -16.05 -11.76
N ILE A 832 -25.58 -16.69 -11.43
CA ILE A 832 -25.00 -16.69 -10.10
C ILE A 832 -23.75 -15.82 -10.12
N TRP A 833 -23.47 -15.18 -9.00
CA TRP A 833 -22.23 -14.46 -8.80
C TRP A 833 -21.61 -14.85 -7.46
N VAL A 834 -20.29 -14.87 -7.42
CA VAL A 834 -19.51 -15.11 -6.21
C VAL A 834 -18.46 -14.01 -6.09
N SER A 835 -18.29 -13.48 -4.88
CA SER A 835 -17.35 -12.40 -4.57
C SER A 835 -16.42 -12.80 -3.43
N PRO A 836 -15.35 -13.57 -3.71
CA PRO A 836 -14.33 -13.91 -2.72
C PRO A 836 -13.63 -12.67 -2.18
N ALA A 837 -13.66 -12.50 -0.85
CA ALA A 837 -13.06 -11.41 -0.09
C ALA A 837 -13.44 -9.99 -0.57
N ASN A 838 -14.58 -9.85 -1.27
CA ASN A 838 -14.97 -8.62 -1.97
C ASN A 838 -13.91 -8.07 -2.94
N ALA A 839 -12.94 -8.90 -3.36
CA ALA A 839 -11.79 -8.50 -4.15
C ALA A 839 -12.06 -8.50 -5.66
N PHE A 840 -12.86 -9.46 -6.11
CA PHE A 840 -13.36 -9.56 -7.48
C PHE A 840 -14.70 -10.28 -7.46
N ILE A 841 -15.49 -10.11 -8.52
CA ILE A 841 -16.72 -10.86 -8.73
C ILE A 841 -16.47 -11.85 -9.85
N ALA A 842 -16.87 -13.10 -9.68
CA ALA A 842 -16.98 -14.06 -10.77
C ALA A 842 -18.47 -14.31 -11.04
N THR A 843 -18.87 -14.25 -12.30
CA THR A 843 -20.26 -14.43 -12.74
C THR A 843 -20.36 -15.65 -13.64
N ALA A 844 -21.44 -16.41 -13.48
CA ALA A 844 -21.86 -17.46 -14.39
C ALA A 844 -23.35 -17.30 -14.66
N SER A 845 -23.73 -16.98 -15.90
CA SER A 845 -25.10 -16.70 -16.29
C SER A 845 -25.50 -17.44 -17.55
N ILE A 846 -26.79 -17.68 -17.69
CA ILE A 846 -27.41 -18.17 -18.92
C ILE A 846 -28.30 -17.06 -19.47
N SER A 847 -28.11 -16.74 -20.75
CA SER A 847 -28.81 -15.65 -21.43
C SER A 847 -29.63 -16.24 -22.58
N HIS A 848 -30.86 -15.78 -22.75
CA HIS A 848 -31.74 -16.19 -23.83
C HIS A 848 -32.03 -15.01 -24.76
N SER A 849 -32.12 -15.31 -26.04
CA SER A 849 -32.65 -14.41 -27.06
C SER A 849 -33.37 -15.24 -28.14
N ARG A 850 -33.87 -14.56 -29.16
CA ARG A 850 -34.40 -15.21 -30.36
C ARG A 850 -33.36 -16.04 -31.15
N GLU A 851 -32.06 -15.87 -30.88
CA GLU A 851 -30.98 -16.72 -31.41
C GLU A 851 -30.64 -17.90 -30.49
N GLY A 852 -31.41 -18.11 -29.41
CA GLY A 852 -31.28 -19.25 -28.50
C GLY A 852 -30.58 -18.91 -27.18
N TRP A 853 -30.01 -19.94 -26.56
CA TRP A 853 -29.40 -19.86 -25.23
C TRP A 853 -27.88 -19.75 -25.32
N LEU A 854 -27.30 -18.78 -24.60
CA LEU A 854 -25.87 -18.54 -24.52
C LEU A 854 -25.40 -18.52 -23.05
N PRO A 855 -24.53 -19.46 -22.63
CA PRO A 855 -23.87 -19.38 -21.34
C PRO A 855 -22.75 -18.33 -21.37
N LEU A 856 -22.58 -17.61 -20.27
CA LEU A 856 -21.58 -16.57 -20.09
C LEU A 856 -20.89 -16.75 -18.74
N VAL A 857 -19.57 -16.86 -18.75
CA VAL A 857 -18.74 -16.90 -17.54
C VAL A 857 -17.70 -15.79 -17.62
N GLY A 858 -17.50 -15.06 -16.52
CA GLY A 858 -16.62 -13.90 -16.53
C GLY A 858 -16.19 -13.43 -15.16
N LEU A 859 -15.27 -12.46 -15.16
CA LEU A 859 -14.94 -11.66 -13.99
C LEU A 859 -15.65 -10.30 -14.13
N GLY A 860 -16.25 -9.84 -13.04
CA GLY A 860 -17.13 -8.67 -12.99
C GLY A 860 -18.58 -8.99 -13.38
N PHE A 861 -19.47 -8.06 -13.02
CA PHE A 861 -20.81 -8.01 -13.62
C PHE A 861 -20.70 -7.58 -15.08
N ARG A 862 -21.50 -8.20 -15.94
CA ARG A 862 -21.55 -7.90 -17.38
C ARG A 862 -22.64 -6.86 -17.58
N PHE A 863 -22.29 -5.62 -17.22
CA PHE A 863 -23.17 -4.47 -17.08
C PHE A 863 -22.45 -3.23 -17.61
#